data_AF-A0A6M5YNY6-F1
#
_entry.id   AF-A0A6M5YNY6-F1
#
_cell.length_a   1.000
_cell.length_b   1.000
_cell.length_c   1.000
_cell.angle_alpha   90.00
_cell.angle_beta   90.00
_cell.angle_gamma   90.00
#
_symmetry.space_group_name_H-M   'P 1'
#
loop_
_entity.id
_entity.type
_entity.pdbx_description
1 polymer ?
#
loop_
_entity_poly.entity_id
_entity_poly.type
_entity_poly.pdbx_seq_one_letter_code
_entity_poly.pdbx_strand_id
1 'polypeptide(L)'
;MADTRQRTTWGSRFRFLVRAVGLTGVAAVGVGGMLAAATLPAVDFGSWPALQTLHDLLRVAANGDHGELAKGGAWALACGAGAVAVALVVELLGALLLGVGRRTAAGTAATGAVAAAVALLGVVNVYSFTHYGRYDCTRDRRFTLKPELVAELGTLRASSPTTIVVLQKHRMFGTLSDERDSYTKAAEEKVAEKVQDLVDQFREFGPQFHVTVLDSEAFGYGAQLKALTADAPELKAAITSAPENSIFFHANKRVQRLAFNEFLQLDKTASREADGGRANLVLLPQGVETFARRVLAVQERRPKAAVCVVHELLTTVADNPKNRFALTGLRKSLAAQGFEVVDIVLKKNWNSARSPSDLKPAADTREESKLERLEGELEDAEIEIASARMDIKQVETIRDLANKLKGRPWEERKAFYQRITRGTPTEEREPNLLAQIAARLKRAQDELEEATKKKQEADKKLTDALKDERPLQDRRMSDVSAKLTRQLADVDLLIVPRYTTEDAMQGPGIDAGLHALSKEQAKVAKDFMKRGKPVLACLGPITPQVNPQPGESADEFDKRLAGEFTGADEFEKMLAERGVELGRTVILFEGETKALTRGGQIGTSPSEVPAVTVAEPPAADSGLGANPIAAAFRLTGRTAAPEPDADARATDRPDEQRFEIKLRALRPVALAPAWQAKQPFAAEIALTAAGSWNTLQPYPVLDRTGRPARVPKYNPTGLDDPKKGTRDEERKGPFPIAVALENRVPAAWVTEEYEPEQAAAALLAPLDGTFATGLTVAANRLDRPTQRTVVFGSGTMFNATKLTPPEEKLLLHTVNWLTNREDRLPKAATAGEPEWHYPRVAMTERDRLLWRFGTAVGLPMVAAYGGLLAMMRRRMR
;
A
#
# COMPACT_ATOMS: atom_id res chain seq x y z
N MET A 1 76.10 -61.98 -38.35
CA MET A 1 76.77 -60.88 -39.08
C MET A 1 75.89 -59.65 -39.05
N ALA A 2 76.41 -58.60 -38.41
CA ALA A 2 76.02 -57.18 -38.37
C ALA A 2 74.59 -56.71 -38.73
N ASP A 3 73.90 -56.27 -37.67
CA ASP A 3 72.95 -55.16 -37.58
C ASP A 3 73.35 -53.94 -38.46
N THR A 4 72.73 -53.81 -39.64
CA THR A 4 72.77 -52.58 -40.45
C THR A 4 71.64 -51.64 -40.03
N ARG A 5 71.84 -51.04 -38.85
CA ARG A 5 71.04 -49.95 -38.30
C ARG A 5 70.75 -48.88 -39.34
N GLN A 6 69.48 -48.46 -39.36
CA GLN A 6 68.99 -47.12 -39.70
C GLN A 6 70.07 -46.14 -40.15
N ARG A 7 70.46 -46.21 -41.43
CA ARG A 7 71.07 -45.05 -42.08
C ARG A 7 69.94 -44.05 -42.26
N THR A 8 69.75 -43.20 -41.25
CA THR A 8 68.97 -41.97 -41.38
C THR A 8 69.52 -41.25 -42.60
N THR A 9 68.76 -41.28 -43.69
CA THR A 9 69.14 -40.62 -44.93
C THR A 9 69.28 -39.15 -44.63
N TRP A 10 70.19 -38.47 -45.34
CA TRP A 10 70.44 -37.05 -45.11
C TRP A 10 69.14 -36.22 -45.16
N GLY A 11 68.17 -36.64 -45.97
CA GLY A 11 66.82 -36.06 -46.02
C GLY A 11 65.97 -36.20 -44.75
N SER A 12 66.08 -37.31 -43.99
CA SER A 12 65.34 -37.45 -42.72
C SER A 12 65.92 -36.56 -41.63
N ARG A 13 67.25 -36.42 -41.58
CA ARG A 13 67.95 -35.50 -40.66
C ARG A 13 67.63 -34.05 -40.99
N PHE A 14 67.59 -33.71 -42.29
CA PHE A 14 67.19 -32.39 -42.75
C PHE A 14 65.74 -32.04 -42.37
N ARG A 15 64.78 -32.93 -42.62
CA ARG A 15 63.38 -32.71 -42.20
C ARG A 15 63.22 -32.60 -40.69
N PHE A 16 63.94 -33.42 -39.91
CA PHE A 16 63.92 -33.31 -38.46
C PHE A 16 64.46 -31.95 -37.98
N LEU A 17 65.56 -31.46 -38.56
CA LEU A 17 66.09 -30.13 -38.28
C LEU A 17 65.10 -29.01 -38.66
N VAL A 18 64.46 -29.12 -39.84
CA VAL A 18 63.45 -28.15 -40.28
C VAL A 18 62.25 -28.12 -39.32
N ARG A 19 61.79 -29.27 -38.84
CA ARG A 19 60.72 -29.35 -37.84
C ARG A 19 61.13 -28.80 -36.49
N ALA A 20 62.36 -29.07 -36.05
CA ALA A 20 62.92 -28.48 -34.85
C ALA A 20 62.96 -26.95 -34.96
N VAL A 21 63.42 -26.41 -36.10
CA VAL A 21 63.40 -24.98 -36.40
C VAL A 21 61.97 -24.42 -36.38
N GLY A 22 61.01 -25.11 -36.98
CA GLY A 22 59.60 -24.70 -36.95
C GLY A 22 59.02 -24.69 -35.53
N LEU A 23 59.32 -25.70 -34.72
CA LEU A 23 58.83 -25.82 -33.34
C LEU A 23 59.48 -24.76 -32.43
N THR A 24 60.77 -24.50 -32.60
CA THR A 24 61.47 -23.38 -31.96
C THR A 24 60.89 -22.05 -32.42
N GLY A 25 60.49 -21.93 -33.69
CA GLY A 25 59.78 -20.77 -34.22
C GLY A 25 58.44 -20.53 -33.53
N VAL A 26 57.63 -21.57 -33.31
CA VAL A 26 56.36 -21.46 -32.56
C VAL A 26 56.61 -21.01 -31.12
N ALA A 27 57.62 -21.59 -30.45
CA ALA A 27 57.99 -21.17 -29.10
C ALA A 27 58.44 -19.70 -29.07
N ALA A 28 59.23 -19.26 -30.05
CA ALA A 28 59.66 -17.87 -30.19
C ALA A 28 58.49 -16.92 -30.45
N VAL A 29 57.49 -17.31 -31.24
CA VAL A 29 56.25 -16.54 -31.43
C VAL A 29 55.45 -16.44 -30.13
N GLY A 30 55.32 -17.53 -29.38
CA GLY A 30 54.62 -17.53 -28.09
C GLY A 30 55.27 -16.62 -27.05
N VAL A 31 56.58 -16.75 -26.87
CA VAL A 31 57.36 -15.90 -25.95
C VAL A 31 57.37 -14.45 -26.43
N GLY A 32 57.60 -14.21 -27.72
CA GLY A 32 57.56 -12.87 -28.31
C GLY A 32 56.20 -12.20 -28.18
N GLY A 33 55.12 -12.96 -28.35
CA GLY A 33 53.74 -12.48 -28.17
C GLY A 33 53.42 -12.11 -26.74
N MET A 34 53.88 -12.90 -25.75
CA MET A 34 53.74 -12.56 -24.33
C MET A 34 54.53 -11.29 -23.97
N LEU A 35 55.76 -11.16 -24.46
CA LEU A 35 56.58 -9.97 -24.24
C LEU A 35 55.97 -8.74 -24.92
N ALA A 36 55.46 -8.88 -26.15
CA ALA A 36 54.76 -7.83 -26.88
C ALA A 36 53.47 -7.41 -26.16
N ALA A 37 52.64 -8.35 -25.72
CA ALA A 37 51.40 -8.03 -25.00
C ALA A 37 51.64 -7.33 -23.64
N ALA A 38 52.79 -7.60 -23.00
CA ALA A 38 53.16 -6.96 -21.75
C ALA A 38 53.74 -5.54 -21.92
N THR A 39 54.22 -5.20 -23.12
CA THR A 39 55.00 -3.96 -23.34
C THR A 39 54.39 -3.02 -24.38
N LEU A 40 53.52 -3.52 -25.25
CA LEU A 40 52.88 -2.76 -26.31
C LEU A 40 51.43 -2.41 -25.95
N PRO A 41 50.91 -1.26 -26.41
CA PRO A 41 49.53 -0.88 -26.18
C PRO A 41 48.55 -1.88 -26.82
N ALA A 42 47.40 -2.09 -26.17
CA ALA A 42 46.38 -3.03 -26.62
C ALA A 42 45.88 -2.66 -28.02
N VAL A 43 45.98 -3.60 -28.96
CA VAL A 43 45.44 -3.45 -30.32
C VAL A 43 44.00 -3.98 -30.33
N ASP A 44 43.06 -3.15 -30.78
CA ASP A 44 41.68 -3.57 -31.00
C ASP A 44 41.55 -4.37 -32.30
N PHE A 45 41.50 -5.70 -32.17
CA PHE A 45 41.35 -6.63 -33.29
C PHE A 45 39.94 -6.65 -33.90
N GLY A 46 38.99 -5.84 -33.41
CA GLY A 46 37.62 -5.76 -33.91
C GLY A 46 37.47 -5.02 -35.25
N SER A 47 38.51 -4.36 -35.75
CA SER A 47 38.45 -3.55 -36.98
C SER A 47 39.47 -4.02 -38.04
N TRP A 48 39.08 -4.02 -39.32
CA TRP A 48 39.95 -4.42 -40.44
C TRP A 48 41.28 -3.62 -40.56
N PRO A 49 41.37 -2.32 -40.15
CA PRO A 49 42.64 -1.59 -40.06
C PRO A 49 43.65 -2.16 -39.04
N ALA A 50 43.23 -3.05 -38.14
CA ALA A 50 44.06 -3.57 -37.05
C ALA A 50 45.31 -4.35 -37.51
N LEU A 51 45.28 -4.94 -38.72
CA LEU A 51 46.43 -5.65 -39.27
C LEU A 51 47.54 -4.69 -39.75
N GLN A 52 47.16 -3.51 -40.27
CA GLN A 52 48.12 -2.49 -40.66
C GLN A 52 48.75 -1.84 -39.42
N THR A 53 47.93 -1.53 -38.41
CA THR A 53 48.43 -0.97 -37.15
C THR A 53 49.34 -1.95 -36.40
N LEU A 54 49.05 -3.27 -36.44
CA LEU A 54 49.93 -4.28 -35.86
C LEU A 54 51.30 -4.34 -36.56
N HIS A 55 51.34 -4.27 -37.89
CA HIS A 55 52.58 -4.26 -38.65
C HIS A 55 53.44 -3.04 -38.30
N ASP A 56 52.84 -1.84 -38.27
CA ASP A 56 53.55 -0.61 -37.97
C ASP A 56 54.03 -0.57 -36.51
N LEU A 57 53.20 -1.06 -35.59
CA LEU A 57 53.53 -1.15 -34.17
C LEU A 57 54.65 -2.18 -33.90
N LEU A 58 54.65 -3.33 -34.57
CA LEU A 58 55.77 -4.28 -34.50
C LEU A 58 57.05 -3.72 -35.12
N ARG A 59 56.94 -2.92 -36.19
CA ARG A 59 58.09 -2.27 -36.83
C ARG A 59 58.72 -1.20 -35.94
N VAL A 60 57.89 -0.37 -35.32
CA VAL A 60 58.30 0.65 -34.34
C VAL A 60 58.93 -0.03 -33.10
N ALA A 61 58.30 -1.09 -32.59
CA ALA A 61 58.87 -1.89 -31.51
C ALA A 61 60.22 -2.52 -31.88
N ALA A 62 60.38 -3.06 -33.10
CA ALA A 62 61.63 -3.65 -33.58
C ALA A 62 62.78 -2.65 -33.73
N ASN A 63 62.47 -1.35 -33.91
CA ASN A 63 63.45 -0.26 -33.92
C ASN A 63 63.90 0.17 -32.52
N GLY A 64 63.20 -0.27 -31.46
CA GLY A 64 63.55 0.03 -30.06
C GLY A 64 62.73 1.14 -29.42
N ASP A 65 61.75 1.71 -30.14
CA ASP A 65 60.99 2.87 -29.67
C ASP A 65 60.07 2.58 -28.46
N HIS A 66 59.80 1.31 -28.19
CA HIS A 66 59.03 0.83 -27.03
C HIS A 66 59.89 0.10 -25.98
N GLY A 67 61.21 0.29 -26.02
CA GLY A 67 62.18 -0.31 -25.08
C GLY A 67 62.73 -1.67 -25.52
N GLU A 68 63.84 -2.08 -24.90
CA GLU A 68 64.59 -3.28 -25.30
C GLU A 68 63.80 -4.59 -25.16
N LEU A 69 62.86 -4.67 -24.20
CA LEU A 69 61.98 -5.83 -24.06
C LEU A 69 60.95 -5.93 -25.19
N ALA A 70 60.37 -4.80 -25.61
CA ALA A 70 59.45 -4.76 -26.75
C ALA A 70 60.19 -5.06 -28.06
N LYS A 71 61.42 -4.57 -28.21
CA LYS A 71 62.31 -4.90 -29.32
C LYS A 71 62.63 -6.39 -29.37
N GLY A 72 63.00 -6.98 -28.23
CA GLY A 72 63.20 -8.41 -28.09
C GLY A 72 61.95 -9.22 -28.46
N GLY A 73 60.78 -8.79 -27.98
CA GLY A 73 59.49 -9.41 -28.30
C GLY A 73 59.14 -9.32 -29.79
N ALA A 74 59.33 -8.16 -30.41
CA ALA A 74 59.06 -7.94 -31.83
C ALA A 74 60.00 -8.76 -32.73
N TRP A 75 61.30 -8.81 -32.42
CA TRP A 75 62.26 -9.66 -33.16
C TRP A 75 61.99 -11.15 -32.95
N ALA A 76 61.63 -11.57 -31.73
CA ALA A 76 61.24 -12.96 -31.46
C ALA A 76 59.98 -13.36 -32.25
N LEU A 77 58.98 -12.48 -32.35
CA LEU A 77 57.79 -12.67 -33.19
C LEU A 77 58.16 -12.76 -34.67
N ALA A 78 58.95 -11.83 -35.19
CA ALA A 78 59.32 -11.79 -36.60
C ALA A 78 60.18 -13.00 -37.01
N CYS A 79 61.24 -13.30 -36.26
CA CYS A 79 62.10 -14.46 -36.51
C CYS A 79 61.35 -15.78 -36.29
N GLY A 80 60.51 -15.86 -35.26
CA GLY A 80 59.68 -17.03 -34.98
C GLY A 80 58.69 -17.31 -36.11
N ALA A 81 57.96 -16.28 -36.56
CA ALA A 81 57.04 -16.39 -37.68
C ALA A 81 57.77 -16.77 -38.99
N GLY A 82 58.95 -16.18 -39.23
CA GLY A 82 59.81 -16.54 -40.37
C GLY A 82 60.25 -18.00 -40.32
N ALA A 83 60.69 -18.50 -39.17
CA ALA A 83 61.10 -19.89 -38.99
C ALA A 83 59.94 -20.88 -39.21
N VAL A 84 58.74 -20.54 -38.73
CA VAL A 84 57.51 -21.32 -38.97
C VAL A 84 57.17 -21.32 -40.47
N ALA A 85 57.20 -20.16 -41.12
CA ALA A 85 56.91 -20.05 -42.55
C ALA A 85 57.88 -20.88 -43.39
N VAL A 86 59.19 -20.82 -43.11
CA VAL A 86 60.21 -21.63 -43.78
C VAL A 86 59.96 -23.12 -43.54
N ALA A 87 59.66 -23.53 -42.30
CA ALA A 87 59.35 -24.92 -41.99
C ALA A 87 58.11 -25.42 -42.75
N LEU A 88 57.06 -24.60 -42.82
CA LEU A 88 55.84 -24.91 -43.58
C LEU A 88 56.10 -24.99 -45.09
N VAL A 89 56.88 -24.07 -45.66
CA VAL A 89 57.24 -24.09 -47.08
C VAL A 89 58.07 -25.33 -47.41
N VAL A 90 59.02 -25.71 -46.55
CA VAL A 90 59.84 -26.92 -46.78
C VAL A 90 59.00 -28.20 -46.62
N GLU A 91 58.05 -28.26 -45.68
CA GLU A 91 57.11 -29.38 -45.58
C GLU A 91 56.15 -29.42 -46.79
N LEU A 92 55.67 -28.26 -47.26
CA LEU A 92 54.80 -28.13 -48.43
C LEU A 92 55.53 -28.57 -49.71
N LEU A 93 56.75 -28.07 -49.93
CA LEU A 93 57.61 -28.50 -51.04
C LEU A 93 58.01 -29.97 -50.90
N GLY A 94 58.26 -30.46 -49.68
CA GLY A 94 58.51 -31.87 -49.42
C GLY A 94 57.30 -32.76 -49.72
N ALA A 95 56.09 -32.27 -49.50
CA ALA A 95 54.84 -32.95 -49.84
C ALA A 95 54.55 -32.90 -51.35
N LEU A 96 54.88 -31.80 -52.02
CA LEU A 96 54.65 -31.60 -53.46
C LEU A 96 55.69 -32.26 -54.36
N LEU A 97 56.99 -32.15 -54.04
CA LEU A 97 58.08 -32.60 -54.91
C LEU A 97 58.48 -34.07 -54.72
N LEU A 98 58.34 -34.60 -53.50
CA LEU A 98 58.93 -35.91 -53.18
C LEU A 98 57.94 -37.06 -53.07
N GLY A 99 56.64 -36.88 -53.34
CA GLY A 99 55.67 -37.93 -53.72
C GLY A 99 55.69 -39.26 -52.94
N VAL A 100 56.27 -39.32 -51.75
CA VAL A 100 56.60 -40.57 -51.05
C VAL A 100 56.06 -40.48 -49.62
N GLY A 101 55.04 -41.30 -49.36
CA GLY A 101 54.60 -41.65 -48.01
C GLY A 101 53.18 -41.25 -47.61
N ARG A 102 52.16 -41.65 -48.39
CA ARG A 102 50.72 -41.52 -48.07
C ARG A 102 50.24 -42.23 -46.78
N ARG A 103 51.11 -42.71 -45.88
CA ARG A 103 50.71 -43.45 -44.67
C ARG A 103 51.09 -42.82 -43.32
N THR A 104 51.84 -41.72 -43.29
CA THR A 104 52.14 -41.00 -42.02
C THR A 104 51.50 -39.60 -41.92
N ALA A 105 50.80 -39.14 -42.97
CA ALA A 105 50.10 -37.85 -42.99
C ALA A 105 48.70 -37.87 -42.32
N ALA A 106 48.14 -39.06 -42.04
CA ALA A 106 46.81 -39.17 -41.45
C ALA A 106 46.77 -38.74 -39.96
N GLY A 107 47.87 -38.95 -39.22
CA GLY A 107 47.95 -38.56 -37.80
C GLY A 107 48.08 -37.05 -37.59
N THR A 108 48.94 -36.39 -38.36
CA THR A 108 49.18 -34.94 -38.23
C THR A 108 48.03 -34.09 -38.79
N ALA A 109 47.36 -34.53 -39.85
CA ALA A 109 46.15 -33.87 -40.35
C ALA A 109 44.99 -33.98 -39.35
N ALA A 110 44.87 -35.10 -38.64
CA ALA A 110 43.87 -35.28 -37.59
C ALA A 110 44.14 -34.36 -36.39
N THR A 111 45.39 -34.26 -35.91
CA THR A 111 45.73 -33.36 -34.81
C THR A 111 45.53 -31.89 -35.18
N GLY A 112 45.90 -31.48 -36.40
CA GLY A 112 45.64 -30.13 -36.91
C GLY A 112 44.15 -29.82 -37.03
N ALA A 113 43.34 -30.78 -37.49
CA ALA A 113 41.89 -30.64 -37.56
C ALA A 113 41.25 -30.53 -36.17
N VAL A 114 41.72 -31.29 -35.18
CA VAL A 114 41.25 -31.20 -33.79
C VAL A 114 41.61 -29.85 -33.18
N ALA A 115 42.84 -29.37 -33.37
CA ALA A 115 43.27 -28.06 -32.86
C ALA A 115 42.45 -26.92 -33.50
N ALA A 116 42.21 -26.98 -34.81
CA ALA A 116 41.37 -26.01 -35.50
C ALA A 116 39.91 -26.08 -35.04
N ALA A 117 39.37 -27.28 -34.77
CA ALA A 117 38.02 -27.44 -34.24
C ALA A 117 37.89 -26.87 -32.83
N VAL A 118 38.88 -27.06 -31.96
CA VAL A 118 38.90 -26.47 -30.60
C VAL A 118 39.03 -24.95 -30.68
N ALA A 119 39.89 -24.42 -31.55
CA ALA A 119 40.02 -22.98 -31.76
C ALA A 119 38.71 -22.37 -32.31
N LEU A 120 38.08 -23.02 -33.28
CA LEU A 120 36.77 -22.61 -33.81
C LEU A 120 35.69 -22.65 -32.72
N LEU A 121 35.66 -23.70 -31.90
CA LEU A 121 34.73 -23.81 -30.77
C LEU A 121 34.95 -22.66 -29.76
N GLY A 122 36.22 -22.34 -29.46
CA GLY A 122 36.58 -21.21 -28.63
C GLY A 122 36.10 -19.87 -29.20
N VAL A 123 36.37 -19.62 -30.49
CA VAL A 123 35.92 -18.39 -31.19
C VAL A 123 34.40 -18.31 -31.26
N VAL A 124 33.71 -19.41 -31.60
CA VAL A 124 32.24 -19.45 -31.65
C VAL A 124 31.63 -19.21 -30.28
N ASN A 125 32.19 -19.80 -29.22
CA ASN A 125 31.72 -19.55 -27.85
C ASN A 125 31.94 -18.09 -27.45
N VAL A 126 33.15 -17.54 -27.65
CA VAL A 126 33.45 -16.14 -27.33
C VAL A 126 32.53 -15.19 -28.13
N TYR A 127 32.32 -15.46 -29.42
CA TYR A 127 31.40 -14.70 -30.26
C TYR A 127 29.96 -14.83 -29.77
N SER A 128 29.51 -16.05 -29.43
CA SER A 128 28.17 -16.29 -28.89
C SER A 128 27.93 -15.63 -27.53
N PHE A 129 28.94 -15.53 -26.67
CA PHE A 129 28.83 -14.85 -25.38
C PHE A 129 28.87 -13.32 -25.51
N THR A 130 29.51 -12.79 -26.56
CA THR A 130 29.59 -11.35 -26.82
C THR A 130 28.45 -10.83 -27.71
N HIS A 131 27.84 -11.70 -28.53
CA HIS A 131 26.79 -11.38 -29.50
C HIS A 131 25.56 -12.28 -29.30
N TYR A 132 25.11 -12.45 -28.06
CA TYR A 132 23.89 -13.21 -27.80
C TYR A 132 22.65 -12.38 -28.19
N GLY A 133 21.70 -13.01 -28.88
CA GLY A 133 20.36 -12.48 -29.10
C GLY A 133 19.35 -13.28 -28.29
N ARG A 134 18.51 -12.62 -27.51
CA ARG A 134 17.39 -13.29 -26.84
C ARG A 134 16.20 -13.34 -27.79
N TYR A 135 15.71 -14.55 -28.05
CA TYR A 135 14.51 -14.79 -28.84
C TYR A 135 13.44 -15.41 -27.97
N ASP A 136 12.30 -14.74 -27.85
CA ASP A 136 11.14 -15.31 -27.21
C ASP A 136 10.36 -16.17 -28.22
N CYS A 137 10.51 -17.48 -28.09
CA CYS A 137 9.83 -18.44 -28.95
C CYS A 137 8.44 -18.84 -28.42
N THR A 138 7.91 -18.16 -27.40
CA THR A 138 6.53 -18.40 -26.96
C THR A 138 5.54 -17.81 -27.96
N ARG A 139 4.41 -18.50 -28.16
CA ARG A 139 3.35 -18.07 -29.09
C ARG A 139 2.88 -16.63 -28.82
N ASP A 140 2.86 -16.25 -27.55
CA ASP A 140 2.32 -14.96 -27.09
C ASP A 140 3.41 -13.95 -26.72
N ARG A 141 4.70 -14.24 -26.98
CA ARG A 141 5.84 -13.40 -26.60
C ARG A 141 5.87 -12.99 -25.11
N ARG A 142 5.63 -13.96 -24.22
CA ARG A 142 5.47 -13.76 -22.76
C ARG A 142 6.71 -13.26 -22.01
N PHE A 143 7.88 -13.32 -22.63
CA PHE A 143 9.17 -12.90 -22.09
C PHE A 143 9.77 -11.71 -22.85
N THR A 144 9.02 -11.16 -23.80
CA THR A 144 9.35 -9.89 -24.47
C THR A 144 8.54 -8.78 -23.85
N LEU A 145 9.20 -7.73 -23.34
CA LEU A 145 8.50 -6.55 -22.85
C LEU A 145 7.76 -5.85 -23.99
N LYS A 146 6.62 -5.23 -23.67
CA LYS A 146 5.88 -4.44 -24.66
C LYS A 146 6.74 -3.26 -25.14
N PRO A 147 6.74 -2.93 -26.44
CA PRO A 147 7.57 -1.86 -26.99
C PRO A 147 7.37 -0.50 -26.31
N GLU A 148 6.13 -0.19 -25.91
CA GLU A 148 5.79 1.04 -25.19
C GLU A 148 6.51 1.12 -23.84
N LEU A 149 6.53 0.02 -23.09
CA LEU A 149 7.21 -0.07 -21.79
C LEU A 149 8.73 0.06 -21.93
N VAL A 150 9.28 -0.51 -23.01
CA VAL A 150 10.70 -0.36 -23.34
C VAL A 150 11.04 1.11 -23.63
N ALA A 151 10.20 1.81 -24.39
CA ALA A 151 10.39 3.23 -24.67
C ALA A 151 10.34 4.08 -23.39
N GLU A 152 9.37 3.81 -22.49
CA GLU A 152 9.27 4.51 -21.20
C GLU A 152 10.48 4.27 -20.30
N LEU A 153 10.90 3.01 -20.13
CA LEU A 153 12.07 2.67 -19.32
C LEU A 153 13.36 3.26 -19.90
N GLY A 154 13.44 3.44 -21.22
CA GLY A 154 14.56 4.12 -21.90
C GLY A 154 14.66 5.62 -21.57
N THR A 155 13.61 6.25 -21.03
CA THR A 155 13.65 7.67 -20.61
C THR A 155 14.37 7.88 -19.27
N LEU A 156 14.65 6.81 -18.53
CA LEU A 156 15.31 6.90 -17.23
C LEU A 156 16.75 7.42 -17.40
N ARG A 157 17.12 8.40 -16.58
CA ARG A 157 18.45 9.00 -16.64
C ARG A 157 19.51 8.00 -16.17
N ALA A 158 20.49 7.73 -17.03
CA ALA A 158 21.67 6.94 -16.67
C ALA A 158 22.47 7.52 -15.48
N SER A 159 22.33 8.83 -15.22
CA SER A 159 22.98 9.52 -14.10
C SER A 159 22.40 9.21 -12.73
N SER A 160 21.24 8.53 -12.65
CA SER A 160 20.60 8.15 -11.38
C SER A 160 20.26 6.66 -11.41
N PRO A 161 21.19 5.77 -11.05
CA PRO A 161 20.93 4.33 -11.04
C PRO A 161 19.83 3.99 -10.04
N THR A 162 18.94 3.07 -10.44
CA THR A 162 17.86 2.57 -9.59
C THR A 162 18.32 1.30 -8.90
N THR A 163 18.32 1.33 -7.57
CA THR A 163 18.59 0.17 -6.73
C THR A 163 17.27 -0.52 -6.39
N ILE A 164 17.13 -1.79 -6.78
CA ILE A 164 15.98 -2.65 -6.54
C ILE A 164 16.37 -3.65 -5.45
N VAL A 165 15.68 -3.56 -4.32
CA VAL A 165 15.95 -4.42 -3.15
C VAL A 165 14.78 -5.37 -2.97
N VAL A 166 15.04 -6.67 -3.08
CA VAL A 166 14.05 -7.72 -2.81
C VAL A 166 14.17 -8.12 -1.35
N LEU A 167 13.30 -7.60 -0.48
CA LEU A 167 13.29 -7.89 0.94
C LEU A 167 12.45 -9.13 1.23
N GLN A 168 13.09 -10.17 1.75
CA GLN A 168 12.44 -11.38 2.28
C GLN A 168 12.38 -11.28 3.81
N LYS A 169 11.22 -10.87 4.32
CA LYS A 169 10.85 -10.86 5.74
C LYS A 169 10.22 -12.17 6.21
N HIS A 170 9.98 -13.11 5.29
CA HIS A 170 9.29 -14.38 5.55
C HIS A 170 7.89 -14.18 6.13
N ARG A 171 7.26 -13.08 5.70
CA ARG A 171 5.90 -12.66 6.06
C ARG A 171 5.19 -12.21 4.79
N MET A 172 4.23 -13.00 4.31
CA MET A 172 3.41 -12.62 3.15
C MET A 172 2.17 -11.87 3.63
N PHE A 173 1.90 -10.69 3.07
CA PHE A 173 0.80 -9.87 3.56
C PHE A 173 -0.58 -10.37 3.14
N GLY A 174 -1.48 -10.48 4.10
CA GLY A 174 -2.73 -11.22 3.93
C GLY A 174 -2.64 -12.67 4.39
N THR A 175 -1.48 -13.19 4.83
CA THR A 175 -1.51 -14.29 5.79
C THR A 175 -1.87 -13.74 7.15
N LEU A 176 -2.85 -14.36 7.79
CA LEU A 176 -3.35 -13.98 9.11
C LEU A 176 -2.51 -14.58 10.23
N SER A 177 -1.67 -15.56 9.88
CA SER A 177 -0.64 -16.16 10.72
C SER A 177 0.75 -15.64 10.37
N ASP A 178 1.59 -15.49 11.39
CA ASP A 178 3.04 -15.29 11.25
C ASP A 178 3.74 -16.62 10.86
N GLU A 179 3.06 -17.78 10.94
CA GLU A 179 3.57 -19.07 10.51
C GLU A 179 3.47 -19.26 8.98
N ARG A 180 4.56 -19.76 8.38
CA ARG A 180 4.67 -20.05 6.94
C ARG A 180 4.14 -21.45 6.63
N ASP A 181 3.09 -21.53 5.82
CA ASP A 181 2.69 -22.79 5.19
C ASP A 181 3.53 -23.09 3.93
N SER A 182 3.39 -24.31 3.41
CA SER A 182 4.14 -24.79 2.24
C SER A 182 3.90 -23.94 0.99
N TYR A 183 2.67 -23.48 0.77
CA TYR A 183 2.31 -22.61 -0.37
C TYR A 183 2.94 -21.22 -0.24
N THR A 184 2.94 -20.66 0.96
CA THR A 184 3.51 -19.34 1.25
C THR A 184 5.00 -19.35 0.98
N LYS A 185 5.72 -20.36 1.47
CA LYS A 185 7.15 -20.53 1.20
C LYS A 185 7.42 -20.69 -0.31
N ALA A 186 6.68 -21.57 -0.98
CA ALA A 186 6.86 -21.80 -2.41
C ALA A 186 6.56 -20.55 -3.26
N ALA A 187 5.57 -19.75 -2.86
CA ALA A 187 5.27 -18.46 -3.45
C ALA A 187 6.44 -17.47 -3.26
N GLU A 188 6.98 -17.33 -2.05
CA GLU A 188 8.09 -16.42 -1.73
C GLU A 188 9.32 -16.68 -2.61
N GLU A 189 9.75 -17.93 -2.70
CA GLU A 189 10.89 -18.35 -3.53
C GLU A 189 10.61 -18.05 -5.01
N LYS A 190 9.39 -18.35 -5.48
CA LYS A 190 9.00 -18.13 -6.88
C LYS A 190 8.91 -16.65 -7.24
N VAL A 191 8.39 -15.82 -6.35
CA VAL A 191 8.30 -14.37 -6.56
C VAL A 191 9.71 -13.76 -6.62
N ALA A 192 10.61 -14.14 -5.72
CA ALA A 192 11.98 -13.66 -5.73
C ALA A 192 12.72 -14.02 -7.05
N GLU A 193 12.58 -15.27 -7.52
CA GLU A 193 13.10 -15.71 -8.82
C GLU A 193 12.53 -14.86 -9.96
N LYS A 194 11.21 -14.61 -9.97
CA LYS A 194 10.55 -13.85 -11.03
C LYS A 194 10.98 -12.38 -11.07
N VAL A 195 11.25 -11.78 -9.92
CA VAL A 195 11.78 -10.41 -9.85
C VAL A 195 13.21 -10.36 -10.39
N GLN A 196 14.06 -11.33 -10.05
CA GLN A 196 15.42 -11.41 -10.60
C GLN A 196 15.39 -11.56 -12.13
N ASP A 197 14.60 -12.50 -12.65
CA ASP A 197 14.41 -12.72 -14.09
C ASP A 197 14.00 -11.42 -14.81
N LEU A 198 13.06 -10.67 -14.21
CA LEU A 198 12.53 -9.44 -14.80
C LEU A 198 13.58 -8.31 -14.81
N VAL A 199 14.34 -8.14 -13.73
CA VAL A 199 15.37 -7.10 -13.72
C VAL A 199 16.55 -7.47 -14.63
N ASP A 200 16.85 -8.75 -14.81
CA ASP A 200 17.82 -9.20 -15.82
C ASP A 200 17.35 -8.94 -17.25
N GLN A 201 16.04 -8.82 -17.50
CA GLN A 201 15.53 -8.26 -18.75
C GLN A 201 15.73 -6.73 -18.80
N PHE A 202 15.51 -6.02 -17.69
CA PHE A 202 15.69 -4.56 -17.66
C PHE A 202 17.15 -4.13 -17.83
N ARG A 203 18.12 -4.96 -17.40
CA ARG A 203 19.56 -4.73 -17.60
C ARG A 203 19.98 -4.68 -19.06
N GLU A 204 19.20 -5.24 -19.98
CA GLU A 204 19.46 -5.11 -21.42
C GLU A 204 19.39 -3.66 -21.91
N PHE A 205 18.66 -2.80 -21.20
CA PHE A 205 18.52 -1.37 -21.54
C PHE A 205 19.63 -0.50 -20.92
N GLY A 206 20.51 -1.06 -20.08
CA GLY A 206 21.67 -0.36 -19.51
C GLY A 206 22.05 -0.82 -18.10
N PRO A 207 23.25 -0.45 -17.61
CA PRO A 207 23.78 -0.83 -16.30
C PRO A 207 23.09 -0.12 -15.11
N GLN A 208 22.04 0.68 -15.35
CA GLN A 208 21.39 1.50 -14.32
C GLN A 208 20.57 0.71 -13.29
N PHE A 209 20.26 -0.58 -13.52
CA PHE A 209 19.44 -1.39 -12.61
C PHE A 209 20.28 -2.36 -11.78
N HIS A 210 20.33 -2.13 -10.47
CA HIS A 210 21.01 -2.98 -9.51
C HIS A 210 19.99 -3.78 -8.71
N VAL A 211 20.14 -5.10 -8.59
CA VAL A 211 19.29 -5.94 -7.75
C VAL A 211 20.09 -6.45 -6.58
N THR A 212 19.50 -6.39 -5.39
CA THR A 212 20.03 -7.05 -4.21
C THR A 212 18.90 -7.76 -3.50
N VAL A 213 19.04 -9.06 -3.26
CA VAL A 213 18.14 -9.81 -2.39
C VAL A 213 18.62 -9.66 -0.96
N LEU A 214 17.74 -9.21 -0.09
CA LEU A 214 18.00 -9.03 1.32
C LEU A 214 17.06 -9.95 2.10
N ASP A 215 17.62 -11.06 2.57
CA ASP A 215 16.91 -12.03 3.39
C ASP A 215 17.16 -11.73 4.87
N SER A 216 16.07 -11.49 5.61
CA SER A 216 16.11 -11.18 7.05
C SER A 216 16.54 -12.35 7.94
N GLU A 217 16.39 -13.59 7.47
CA GLU A 217 16.83 -14.80 8.17
C GLU A 217 18.25 -15.24 7.76
N ALA A 218 18.81 -14.66 6.70
CA ALA A 218 20.13 -15.03 6.20
C ALA A 218 21.28 -14.52 7.09
N PHE A 219 22.32 -15.36 7.21
CA PHE A 219 23.56 -14.97 7.87
C PHE A 219 24.21 -13.77 7.15
N GLY A 220 24.47 -12.69 7.90
CA GLY A 220 25.04 -11.46 7.34
C GLY A 220 24.03 -10.37 6.95
N TYR A 221 22.72 -10.57 7.17
CA TYR A 221 21.67 -9.56 6.92
C TYR A 221 22.04 -8.16 7.43
N GLY A 222 22.48 -8.05 8.70
CA GLY A 222 22.83 -6.76 9.30
C GLY A 222 23.99 -6.05 8.60
N ALA A 223 24.98 -6.81 8.11
CA ALA A 223 26.12 -6.26 7.37
C ALA A 223 25.70 -5.81 5.96
N GLN A 224 24.91 -6.63 5.26
CA GLN A 224 24.36 -6.29 3.93
C GLN A 224 23.44 -5.06 3.99
N LEU A 225 22.53 -5.01 4.97
CA LEU A 225 21.65 -3.87 5.18
C LEU A 225 22.44 -2.59 5.45
N LYS A 226 23.48 -2.66 6.31
CA LYS A 226 24.33 -1.51 6.63
C LYS A 226 25.10 -1.04 5.40
N ALA A 227 25.64 -1.95 4.59
CA ALA A 227 26.35 -1.61 3.36
C ALA A 227 25.42 -0.98 2.32
N LEU A 228 24.23 -1.55 2.12
CA LEU A 228 23.23 -1.09 1.17
C LEU A 228 22.63 0.28 1.54
N THR A 229 22.57 0.61 2.83
CA THR A 229 21.91 1.82 3.35
C THR A 229 22.86 2.86 3.91
N ALA A 230 24.17 2.72 3.69
CA ALA A 230 25.18 3.66 4.21
C ALA A 230 24.88 5.11 3.79
N ASP A 231 24.51 5.32 2.53
CA ASP A 231 24.22 6.63 1.94
C ASP A 231 22.71 6.86 1.67
N ALA A 232 21.85 5.97 2.17
CA ALA A 232 20.41 5.95 1.88
C ALA A 232 19.57 5.72 3.17
N PRO A 233 19.50 6.72 4.07
CA PRO A 233 18.74 6.59 5.32
C PRO A 233 17.24 6.40 5.07
N GLU A 234 16.69 6.94 3.99
CA GLU A 234 15.29 6.77 3.60
C GLU A 234 14.99 5.31 3.23
N LEU A 235 15.94 4.63 2.57
CA LEU A 235 15.83 3.20 2.24
C LEU A 235 15.89 2.35 3.50
N LYS A 236 16.77 2.68 4.45
CA LYS A 236 16.82 2.00 5.75
C LYS A 236 15.50 2.13 6.50
N ALA A 237 14.94 3.34 6.55
CA ALA A 237 13.67 3.59 7.21
C ALA A 237 12.55 2.77 6.57
N ALA A 238 12.49 2.71 5.23
CA ALA A 238 11.49 1.95 4.48
C ALA A 238 11.63 0.42 4.68
N ILE A 239 12.84 -0.13 4.66
CA ILE A 239 13.10 -1.55 4.92
C ILE A 239 12.70 -1.93 6.35
N THR A 240 13.06 -1.08 7.32
CA THR A 240 12.78 -1.32 8.73
C THR A 240 11.28 -1.28 9.01
N SER A 241 10.56 -0.31 8.42
CA SER A 241 9.11 -0.14 8.60
C SER A 241 8.24 -1.10 7.79
N ALA A 242 8.84 -1.87 6.86
CA ALA A 242 8.12 -2.82 6.02
C ALA A 242 7.38 -3.87 6.86
N PRO A 243 6.06 -4.06 6.68
CA PRO A 243 5.33 -5.07 7.43
C PRO A 243 5.54 -6.51 6.90
N GLU A 244 6.00 -6.66 5.66
CA GLU A 244 5.91 -7.87 4.84
C GLU A 244 6.99 -7.91 3.73
N ASN A 245 7.06 -9.05 3.03
CA ASN A 245 7.92 -9.24 1.85
C ASN A 245 7.62 -8.16 0.80
N SER A 246 8.65 -7.39 0.48
CA SER A 246 8.50 -6.18 -0.31
C SER A 246 9.67 -5.99 -1.24
N ILE A 247 9.40 -5.44 -2.41
CA ILE A 247 10.37 -4.98 -3.39
C ILE A 247 10.48 -3.47 -3.21
N PHE A 248 11.68 -2.96 -2.94
CA PHE A 248 11.95 -1.53 -2.82
C PHE A 248 12.66 -1.03 -4.07
N PHE A 249 12.25 0.14 -4.54
CA PHE A 249 12.89 0.85 -5.63
C PHE A 249 13.45 2.15 -5.05
N HIS A 250 14.76 2.32 -5.11
CA HIS A 250 15.46 3.49 -4.59
C HIS A 250 16.19 4.22 -5.71
N ALA A 251 15.89 5.51 -5.86
CA ALA A 251 16.61 6.44 -6.72
C ALA A 251 16.37 7.88 -6.22
N ASN A 252 17.37 8.76 -6.34
CA ASN A 252 17.26 10.19 -5.99
C ASN A 252 16.72 10.46 -4.57
N LYS A 253 17.16 9.68 -3.57
CA LYS A 253 16.68 9.74 -2.16
C LYS A 253 15.18 9.47 -1.99
N ARG A 254 14.53 8.94 -3.01
CA ARG A 254 13.13 8.50 -2.96
C ARG A 254 13.07 6.99 -2.94
N VAL A 255 12.07 6.49 -2.23
CA VAL A 255 11.83 5.05 -2.10
C VAL A 255 10.37 4.78 -2.44
N GLN A 256 10.16 3.85 -3.36
CA GLN A 256 8.88 3.21 -3.63
C GLN A 256 8.92 1.78 -3.12
N ARG A 257 7.76 1.29 -2.66
CA ARG A 257 7.55 -0.08 -2.20
C ARG A 257 6.52 -0.75 -3.09
N LEU A 258 6.75 -2.02 -3.41
CA LEU A 258 5.81 -2.93 -4.06
C LEU A 258 5.77 -4.21 -3.23
N ALA A 259 4.61 -4.56 -2.69
CA ALA A 259 4.45 -5.81 -1.96
C ALA A 259 4.57 -7.00 -2.92
N PHE A 260 4.98 -8.18 -2.43
CA PHE A 260 5.07 -9.38 -3.28
C PHE A 260 3.71 -9.72 -3.93
N ASN A 261 2.62 -9.58 -3.18
CA ASN A 261 1.27 -9.82 -3.67
C ASN A 261 0.77 -8.78 -4.68
N GLU A 262 1.39 -7.59 -4.74
CA GLU A 262 1.11 -6.60 -5.79
C GLU A 262 1.82 -6.93 -7.11
N PHE A 263 2.74 -7.91 -7.10
CA PHE A 263 3.43 -8.40 -8.31
C PHE A 263 2.89 -9.77 -8.73
N LEU A 264 2.80 -10.70 -7.79
CA LEU A 264 2.30 -12.05 -7.97
C LEU A 264 1.50 -12.43 -6.73
N GLN A 265 0.19 -12.59 -6.89
CA GLN A 265 -0.69 -12.91 -5.77
C GLN A 265 -0.90 -14.41 -5.65
N LEU A 266 -0.68 -14.96 -4.46
CA LEU A 266 -1.00 -16.36 -4.17
C LEU A 266 -2.52 -16.56 -4.08
N ASP A 267 -3.08 -17.50 -4.82
CA ASP A 267 -4.46 -17.97 -4.62
C ASP A 267 -4.42 -19.34 -3.94
N LYS A 268 -4.61 -19.37 -2.61
CA LYS A 268 -4.55 -20.63 -1.84
C LYS A 268 -5.74 -21.53 -2.17
N THR A 269 -6.91 -20.96 -2.46
CA THR A 269 -8.10 -21.72 -2.85
C THR A 269 -7.85 -22.44 -4.18
N ALA A 270 -7.43 -21.71 -5.21
CA ALA A 270 -7.09 -22.29 -6.52
C ALA A 270 -5.90 -23.26 -6.40
N SER A 271 -4.93 -22.96 -5.54
CA SER A 271 -3.79 -23.86 -5.32
C SER A 271 -4.21 -25.22 -4.77
N ARG A 272 -5.21 -25.27 -3.89
CA ARG A 272 -5.73 -26.53 -3.33
C ARG A 272 -6.55 -27.30 -4.36
N GLU A 273 -7.39 -26.60 -5.12
CA GLU A 273 -8.27 -27.20 -6.12
C GLU A 273 -7.53 -27.69 -7.38
N ALA A 274 -6.34 -27.15 -7.63
CA ALA A 274 -5.53 -27.48 -8.80
C ALA A 274 -5.12 -28.97 -8.88
N ASP A 275 -4.89 -29.43 -10.12
CA ASP A 275 -4.57 -30.82 -10.47
C ASP A 275 -5.60 -31.85 -9.94
N GLY A 276 -6.89 -31.48 -9.96
CA GLY A 276 -7.99 -32.33 -9.49
C GLY A 276 -7.97 -32.56 -7.97
N GLY A 277 -7.57 -31.54 -7.19
CA GLY A 277 -7.49 -31.61 -5.73
C GLY A 277 -6.17 -32.18 -5.19
N ARG A 278 -5.16 -32.37 -6.04
CA ARG A 278 -3.83 -32.87 -5.64
C ARG A 278 -2.90 -31.81 -5.08
N ALA A 279 -3.38 -30.57 -4.97
CA ALA A 279 -2.64 -29.41 -4.50
C ALA A 279 -1.45 -29.01 -5.38
N ASN A 280 -1.41 -27.75 -5.79
CA ASN A 280 -0.38 -27.23 -6.66
C ASN A 280 -0.27 -25.70 -6.56
N LEU A 281 0.92 -25.12 -6.69
CA LEU A 281 1.10 -23.68 -6.53
C LEU A 281 0.45 -22.91 -7.69
N VAL A 282 -0.51 -22.04 -7.35
CA VAL A 282 -1.18 -21.11 -8.26
C VAL A 282 -0.91 -19.67 -7.85
N LEU A 283 -0.29 -18.92 -8.76
CA LEU A 283 -0.01 -17.49 -8.61
C LEU A 283 -0.73 -16.69 -9.70
N LEU A 284 -1.38 -15.60 -9.29
CA LEU A 284 -2.05 -14.66 -10.18
C LEU A 284 -1.08 -13.52 -10.52
N PRO A 285 -0.58 -13.42 -11.76
CA PRO A 285 0.23 -12.28 -12.19
C PRO A 285 -0.57 -10.98 -12.13
N GLN A 286 0.05 -9.91 -11.62
CA GLN A 286 -0.56 -8.58 -11.50
C GLN A 286 -0.07 -7.60 -12.60
N GLY A 287 0.51 -8.13 -13.68
CA GLY A 287 1.12 -7.37 -14.77
C GLY A 287 2.57 -6.93 -14.50
N VAL A 288 3.40 -6.97 -15.54
CA VAL A 288 4.80 -6.49 -15.49
C VAL A 288 4.85 -4.96 -15.44
N GLU A 289 3.84 -4.32 -15.98
CA GLU A 289 3.64 -2.88 -16.01
C GLU A 289 3.58 -2.31 -14.58
N THR A 290 2.99 -3.04 -13.64
CA THR A 290 2.95 -2.63 -12.23
C THR A 290 4.36 -2.49 -11.65
N PHE A 291 5.26 -3.42 -11.97
CA PHE A 291 6.66 -3.34 -11.57
C PHE A 291 7.39 -2.19 -12.25
N ALA A 292 7.26 -2.06 -13.58
CA ALA A 292 7.91 -0.99 -14.35
C ALA A 292 7.45 0.41 -13.94
N ARG A 293 6.14 0.61 -13.70
CA ARG A 293 5.60 1.87 -13.19
C ARG A 293 6.19 2.23 -11.83
N ARG A 294 6.49 1.27 -10.96
CA ARG A 294 7.14 1.58 -9.67
C ARG A 294 8.55 2.11 -9.86
N VAL A 295 9.29 1.58 -10.84
CA VAL A 295 10.62 2.09 -11.23
C VAL A 295 10.51 3.53 -11.73
N LEU A 296 9.54 3.81 -12.62
CA LEU A 296 9.29 5.16 -13.15
C LEU A 296 8.83 6.13 -12.04
N ALA A 297 7.87 5.69 -11.22
CA ALA A 297 7.24 6.46 -10.15
C ALA A 297 8.16 6.74 -8.94
N VAL A 298 9.36 6.13 -8.87
CA VAL A 298 10.37 6.61 -7.91
C VAL A 298 10.67 8.10 -8.16
N GLN A 299 10.52 8.56 -9.41
CA GLN A 299 10.74 9.95 -9.80
C GLN A 299 9.48 10.83 -9.67
N GLU A 300 8.29 10.25 -9.49
CA GLU A 300 7.02 10.97 -9.42
C GLU A 300 6.70 11.51 -8.01
N ARG A 301 5.75 12.44 -7.93
CA ARG A 301 5.23 13.00 -6.66
C ARG A 301 4.39 11.96 -5.93
N ARG A 302 4.51 11.91 -4.60
CA ARG A 302 3.57 11.14 -3.75
C ARG A 302 2.18 11.79 -3.78
N PRO A 303 1.10 11.02 -3.89
CA PRO A 303 -0.24 11.56 -3.81
C PRO A 303 -0.51 12.05 -2.39
N LYS A 304 -1.32 13.10 -2.26
CA LYS A 304 -1.67 13.68 -0.98
C LYS A 304 -3.11 13.36 -0.60
N ALA A 305 -3.33 12.75 0.55
CA ALA A 305 -4.64 12.48 1.11
C ALA A 305 -4.93 13.43 2.28
N ALA A 306 -6.00 14.21 2.19
CA ALA A 306 -6.49 15.04 3.29
C ALA A 306 -7.55 14.28 4.09
N VAL A 307 -7.42 14.31 5.41
CA VAL A 307 -8.38 13.71 6.34
C VAL A 307 -9.07 14.83 7.12
N CYS A 308 -10.36 15.02 6.86
CA CYS A 308 -11.15 16.09 7.45
C CYS A 308 -11.86 15.61 8.71
N VAL A 309 -11.44 16.09 9.88
CA VAL A 309 -11.93 15.66 11.19
C VAL A 309 -12.47 16.85 11.98
N VAL A 310 -13.40 16.61 12.90
CA VAL A 310 -14.00 17.71 13.69
C VAL A 310 -13.13 18.17 14.86
N HIS A 311 -12.20 17.33 15.33
CA HIS A 311 -11.43 17.59 16.55
C HIS A 311 -10.03 16.97 16.49
N GLU A 312 -9.06 17.53 17.24
CA GLU A 312 -7.67 17.05 17.30
C GLU A 312 -7.57 15.56 17.70
N LEU A 313 -8.45 15.09 18.58
CA LEU A 313 -8.49 13.67 19.02
C LEU A 313 -8.83 12.68 17.91
N LEU A 314 -9.47 13.13 16.83
CA LEU A 314 -9.82 12.29 15.70
C LEU A 314 -8.77 12.32 14.59
N THR A 315 -7.70 13.11 14.75
CA THR A 315 -6.65 13.25 13.72
C THR A 315 -5.89 11.95 13.51
N THR A 316 -5.11 11.90 12.43
CA THR A 316 -4.30 10.74 12.09
C THR A 316 -3.02 10.59 12.92
N VAL A 317 -2.78 11.48 13.89
CA VAL A 317 -1.64 11.42 14.79
C VAL A 317 -2.11 11.36 16.24
N ALA A 318 -1.74 10.28 16.94
CA ALA A 318 -2.03 10.14 18.35
C ALA A 318 -0.92 10.76 19.21
N ASP A 319 -1.23 11.84 19.93
CA ASP A 319 -0.37 12.34 21.03
C ASP A 319 -0.46 11.46 22.28
N ASN A 320 -1.58 10.76 22.45
CA ASN A 320 -1.82 9.83 23.55
C ASN A 320 -2.03 8.42 22.99
N PRO A 321 -1.19 7.43 23.34
CA PRO A 321 -1.36 6.04 22.86
C PRO A 321 -2.66 5.39 23.34
N LYS A 322 -3.33 5.95 24.37
CA LYS A 322 -4.66 5.51 24.84
C LYS A 322 -5.82 6.13 24.06
N ASN A 323 -5.55 7.04 23.12
CA ASN A 323 -6.60 7.66 22.31
C ASN A 323 -7.18 6.64 21.33
N ARG A 324 -8.31 6.03 21.70
CA ARG A 324 -9.02 5.06 20.86
C ARG A 324 -9.60 5.65 19.58
N PHE A 325 -9.79 6.98 19.53
CA PHE A 325 -10.45 7.66 18.42
C PHE A 325 -9.47 8.12 17.32
N ALA A 326 -8.17 7.87 17.47
CA ALA A 326 -7.17 8.34 16.55
C ALA A 326 -7.10 7.49 15.27
N LEU A 327 -7.02 8.16 14.11
CA LEU A 327 -6.87 7.54 12.78
C LEU A 327 -5.42 7.16 12.46
N THR A 328 -4.66 6.73 13.47
CA THR A 328 -3.22 6.44 13.32
C THR A 328 -2.98 5.21 12.44
N GLY A 329 -3.84 4.20 12.51
CA GLY A 329 -3.80 3.03 11.64
C GLY A 329 -4.00 3.40 10.18
N LEU A 330 -4.93 4.31 9.88
CA LEU A 330 -5.17 4.84 8.54
C LEU A 330 -3.93 5.55 8.00
N ARG A 331 -3.33 6.50 8.74
CA ARG A 331 -2.11 7.19 8.26
C ARG A 331 -0.95 6.23 8.06
N LYS A 332 -0.73 5.28 8.96
CA LYS A 332 0.34 4.27 8.81
C LYS A 332 0.16 3.45 7.53
N SER A 333 -1.05 2.97 7.28
CA SER A 333 -1.38 2.17 6.09
C SER A 333 -1.18 2.96 4.80
N LEU A 334 -1.69 4.19 4.74
CA LEU A 334 -1.54 5.07 3.57
C LEU A 334 -0.08 5.48 3.34
N ALA A 335 0.64 5.86 4.38
CA ALA A 335 2.05 6.24 4.28
C ALA A 335 2.93 5.07 3.82
N ALA A 336 2.66 3.85 4.30
CA ALA A 336 3.33 2.63 3.86
C ALA A 336 3.09 2.29 2.37
N GLN A 337 2.06 2.88 1.76
CA GLN A 337 1.70 2.77 0.34
C GLN A 337 2.07 4.02 -0.49
N GLY A 338 2.84 4.92 0.12
CA GLY A 338 3.43 6.07 -0.53
C GLY A 338 2.53 7.31 -0.59
N PHE A 339 1.46 7.38 0.21
CA PHE A 339 0.65 8.60 0.35
C PHE A 339 1.26 9.55 1.38
N GLU A 340 1.14 10.85 1.13
CA GLU A 340 1.31 11.89 2.14
C GLU A 340 -0.06 12.16 2.79
N VAL A 341 -0.16 12.07 4.12
CA VAL A 341 -1.43 12.26 4.83
C VAL A 341 -1.41 13.55 5.63
N VAL A 342 -2.39 14.42 5.38
CA VAL A 342 -2.57 15.69 6.12
C VAL A 342 -3.93 15.72 6.81
N ASP A 343 -3.95 16.26 8.02
CA ASP A 343 -5.17 16.43 8.80
C ASP A 343 -5.71 17.85 8.63
N ILE A 344 -7.02 17.97 8.48
CA ILE A 344 -7.75 19.25 8.45
C ILE A 344 -8.80 19.22 9.56
N VAL A 345 -8.72 20.13 10.51
CA VAL A 345 -9.65 20.26 11.63
C VAL A 345 -10.78 21.22 11.26
N LEU A 346 -12.01 20.71 11.26
CA LEU A 346 -13.19 21.36 10.71
C LEU A 346 -13.98 22.22 11.71
N LYS A 347 -13.69 22.11 13.01
CA LYS A 347 -14.34 22.87 14.07
C LYS A 347 -13.29 23.45 15.02
N LYS A 348 -13.58 24.64 15.52
CA LYS A 348 -12.76 25.34 16.53
C LYS A 348 -13.65 25.93 17.61
N ASN A 349 -13.02 26.57 18.59
CA ASN A 349 -13.61 27.15 19.80
C ASN A 349 -14.04 26.08 20.82
N TRP A 350 -13.28 24.98 20.93
CA TRP A 350 -13.66 23.84 21.77
C TRP A 350 -13.59 24.14 23.27
N ASN A 351 -12.62 24.94 23.71
CA ASN A 351 -12.41 25.23 25.14
C ASN A 351 -13.47 26.20 25.69
N SER A 352 -13.97 27.12 24.86
CA SER A 352 -14.96 28.12 25.28
C SER A 352 -16.41 27.73 24.93
N ALA A 353 -16.63 26.62 24.22
CA ALA A 353 -17.96 26.16 23.84
C ALA A 353 -18.72 25.59 25.05
N ARG A 354 -19.92 26.10 25.31
CA ARG A 354 -20.84 25.57 26.34
C ARG A 354 -21.82 24.57 25.75
N SER A 355 -22.03 24.64 24.43
CA SER A 355 -22.90 23.80 23.62
C SER A 355 -22.22 23.47 22.28
N PRO A 356 -22.54 22.34 21.64
CA PRO A 356 -22.16 22.05 20.26
C PRO A 356 -22.46 23.18 19.26
N SER A 357 -23.50 23.98 19.51
CA SER A 357 -23.87 25.14 18.70
C SER A 357 -22.88 26.30 18.76
N ASP A 358 -22.03 26.35 19.79
CA ASP A 358 -21.05 27.42 20.01
C ASP A 358 -19.74 27.18 19.21
N LEU A 359 -19.59 25.97 18.66
CA LEU A 359 -18.45 25.59 17.83
C LEU A 359 -18.51 26.31 16.48
N LYS A 360 -17.37 26.88 16.09
CA LYS A 360 -17.26 27.63 14.83
C LYS A 360 -16.69 26.73 13.74
N PRO A 361 -17.15 26.86 12.47
CA PRO A 361 -16.52 26.18 11.36
C PRO A 361 -15.06 26.64 11.20
N ALA A 362 -14.19 25.71 10.82
CA ALA A 362 -12.77 25.91 10.67
C ALA A 362 -12.22 25.10 9.48
N ALA A 363 -10.98 25.36 9.13
CA ALA A 363 -10.19 24.53 8.24
C ALA A 363 -8.75 24.61 8.74
N ASP A 364 -8.57 24.27 10.01
CA ASP A 364 -7.31 24.50 10.72
C ASP A 364 -6.39 23.31 10.50
N THR A 365 -5.09 23.58 10.38
CA THR A 365 -4.09 22.53 10.48
C THR A 365 -4.07 21.98 11.91
N ARG A 366 -3.50 20.79 12.08
CA ARG A 366 -3.37 20.20 13.42
C ARG A 366 -2.59 21.09 14.37
N GLU A 367 -1.54 21.73 13.86
CA GLU A 367 -0.67 22.62 14.62
C GLU A 367 -1.41 23.87 15.10
N GLU A 368 -2.33 24.41 14.29
CA GLU A 368 -3.20 25.52 14.70
C GLU A 368 -4.21 25.11 15.77
N SER A 369 -4.82 23.94 15.63
CA SER A 369 -5.76 23.39 16.62
C SER A 369 -5.05 23.07 17.94
N LYS A 370 -3.82 22.54 17.88
CA LYS A 370 -2.97 22.33 19.05
C LYS A 370 -2.64 23.65 19.75
N LEU A 371 -2.37 24.71 18.99
CA LEU A 371 -2.09 26.03 19.56
C LEU A 371 -3.32 26.57 20.31
N GLU A 372 -4.52 26.40 19.74
CA GLU A 372 -5.79 26.76 20.40
C GLU A 372 -6.01 25.98 21.70
N ARG A 373 -5.71 24.67 21.70
CA ARG A 373 -5.79 23.85 22.91
C ARG A 373 -4.84 24.35 23.99
N LEU A 374 -3.60 24.66 23.64
CA LEU A 374 -2.61 25.17 24.61
C LEU A 374 -3.00 26.54 25.17
N GLU A 375 -3.62 27.41 24.36
CA GLU A 375 -4.18 28.68 24.81
C GLU A 375 -5.32 28.45 25.82
N GLY A 376 -6.22 27.50 25.57
CA GLY A 376 -7.29 27.16 26.53
C GLY A 376 -6.78 26.49 27.80
N GLU A 377 -5.78 25.59 27.71
CA GLU A 377 -5.13 25.02 28.89
C GLU A 377 -4.51 26.11 29.79
N LEU A 378 -3.97 27.17 29.18
CA LEU A 378 -3.46 28.32 29.91
C LEU A 378 -4.60 29.15 30.55
N GLU A 379 -5.65 29.43 29.81
CA GLU A 379 -6.84 30.16 30.31
C GLU A 379 -7.50 29.42 31.48
N ASP A 380 -7.70 28.10 31.35
CA ASP A 380 -8.26 27.24 32.40
C ASP A 380 -7.38 27.28 33.67
N ALA A 381 -6.06 27.19 33.51
CA ALA A 381 -5.13 27.29 34.63
C ALA A 381 -5.16 28.67 35.30
N GLU A 382 -5.37 29.75 34.53
CA GLU A 382 -5.54 31.10 35.09
C GLU A 382 -6.85 31.26 35.87
N ILE A 383 -7.94 30.67 35.37
CA ILE A 383 -9.23 30.62 36.06
C ILE A 383 -9.12 29.81 37.36
N GLU A 384 -8.46 28.65 37.34
CA GLU A 384 -8.20 27.83 38.53
C GLU A 384 -7.41 28.63 39.58
N ILE A 385 -6.33 29.33 39.18
CA ILE A 385 -5.54 30.18 40.08
C ILE A 385 -6.40 31.31 40.67
N ALA A 386 -7.23 31.96 39.87
CA ALA A 386 -8.10 33.03 40.34
C ALA A 386 -9.12 32.51 41.38
N SER A 387 -9.74 31.35 41.10
CA SER A 387 -10.66 30.68 42.01
C SER A 387 -9.97 30.28 43.32
N ALA A 388 -8.81 29.62 43.25
CA ALA A 388 -8.04 29.19 44.42
C ALA A 388 -7.60 30.38 45.30
N ARG A 389 -7.19 31.51 44.67
CA ARG A 389 -6.87 32.75 45.40
C ARG A 389 -8.08 33.33 46.12
N MET A 390 -9.26 33.30 45.49
CA MET A 390 -10.51 33.73 46.12
C MET A 390 -10.86 32.85 47.33
N ASP A 391 -10.71 31.53 47.20
CA ASP A 391 -10.95 30.58 48.29
C ASP A 391 -9.99 30.78 49.46
N ILE A 392 -8.69 30.94 49.19
CA ILE A 392 -7.69 31.28 50.22
C ILE A 392 -8.13 32.56 50.95
N LYS A 393 -8.45 33.64 50.22
CA LYS A 393 -8.86 34.91 50.82
C LYS A 393 -10.10 34.77 51.70
N GLN A 394 -11.10 33.98 51.26
CA GLN A 394 -12.29 33.71 52.05
C GLN A 394 -11.97 32.94 53.35
N VAL A 395 -11.16 31.88 53.24
CA VAL A 395 -10.80 31.05 54.40
C VAL A 395 -9.88 31.79 55.37
N GLU A 396 -8.94 32.60 54.87
CA GLU A 396 -8.10 33.48 55.70
C GLU A 396 -8.94 34.50 56.46
N THR A 397 -9.92 35.11 55.79
CA THR A 397 -10.85 36.04 56.46
C THR A 397 -11.61 35.35 57.59
N ILE A 398 -12.08 34.11 57.37
CA ILE A 398 -12.76 33.30 58.39
C ILE A 398 -11.80 32.96 59.54
N ARG A 399 -10.57 32.53 59.23
CA ARG A 399 -9.53 32.22 60.21
C ARG A 399 -9.20 33.43 61.07
N ASP A 400 -9.04 34.60 60.46
CA ASP A 400 -8.66 35.82 61.14
C ASP A 400 -9.81 36.35 62.03
N LEU A 401 -11.07 36.21 61.58
CA LEU A 401 -12.25 36.46 62.41
C LEU A 401 -12.32 35.49 63.61
N ALA A 402 -12.07 34.20 63.39
CA ALA A 402 -12.03 33.19 64.45
C ALA A 402 -10.93 33.51 65.48
N ASN A 403 -9.74 33.92 65.01
CA ASN A 403 -8.63 34.33 65.86
C ASN A 403 -8.93 35.60 66.68
N LYS A 404 -9.62 36.60 66.11
CA LYS A 404 -10.04 37.81 66.83
C LYS A 404 -11.07 37.54 67.93
N LEU A 405 -11.87 36.50 67.76
CA LEU A 405 -12.88 36.08 68.73
C LEU A 405 -12.27 35.26 69.87
N LYS A 406 -11.11 34.64 69.66
CA LYS A 406 -10.41 33.78 70.63
C LYS A 406 -10.23 34.49 71.97
N GLY A 407 -10.66 33.84 73.05
CA GLY A 407 -10.60 34.38 74.43
C GLY A 407 -11.85 35.12 74.91
N ARG A 408 -12.85 35.35 74.05
CA ARG A 408 -14.17 35.87 74.47
C ARG A 408 -15.05 34.78 75.09
N PRO A 409 -16.08 35.12 75.89
CA PRO A 409 -17.07 34.15 76.38
C PRO A 409 -17.70 33.35 75.24
N TRP A 410 -18.00 32.06 75.47
CA TRP A 410 -18.51 31.15 74.43
C TRP A 410 -19.78 31.66 73.74
N GLU A 411 -20.72 32.24 74.51
CA GLU A 411 -21.99 32.77 73.97
C GLU A 411 -21.79 33.87 72.92
N GLU A 412 -20.70 34.65 72.99
CA GLU A 412 -20.38 35.67 71.99
C GLU A 412 -19.78 35.08 70.70
N ARG A 413 -19.11 33.93 70.79
CA ARG A 413 -18.45 33.27 69.64
C ARG A 413 -19.30 32.23 68.96
N LYS A 414 -20.22 31.59 69.69
CA LYS A 414 -21.11 30.53 69.20
C LYS A 414 -21.89 30.96 67.96
N ALA A 415 -22.37 32.21 67.91
CA ALA A 415 -23.09 32.77 66.77
C ALA A 415 -22.24 32.84 65.49
N PHE A 416 -20.93 33.06 65.59
CA PHE A 416 -20.02 33.04 64.45
C PHE A 416 -19.85 31.61 63.90
N TYR A 417 -19.54 30.64 64.78
CA TYR A 417 -19.35 29.25 64.35
C TYR A 417 -20.64 28.61 63.81
N GLN A 418 -21.82 29.00 64.31
CA GLN A 418 -23.12 28.58 63.77
C GLN A 418 -23.33 29.05 62.32
N ARG A 419 -22.76 30.19 61.91
CA ARG A 419 -22.89 30.69 60.53
C ARG A 419 -22.03 29.94 59.52
N ILE A 420 -20.94 29.34 59.97
CA ILE A 420 -19.95 28.69 59.10
C ILE A 420 -19.95 27.16 59.19
N THR A 421 -20.77 26.57 60.08
CA THR A 421 -20.89 25.12 60.26
C THR A 421 -22.35 24.66 60.15
N ARG A 422 -22.59 23.43 59.67
CA ARG A 422 -23.95 22.86 59.52
C ARG A 422 -24.48 22.13 60.76
N GLY A 423 -23.76 22.15 61.89
CA GLY A 423 -24.13 21.44 63.12
C GLY A 423 -24.22 22.37 64.32
N THR A 424 -24.64 21.86 65.48
CA THR A 424 -24.62 22.61 66.75
C THR A 424 -23.18 22.73 67.25
N PRO A 425 -22.57 23.93 67.21
CA PRO A 425 -21.23 24.11 67.77
C PRO A 425 -21.30 24.03 69.30
N THR A 426 -20.32 23.37 69.90
CA THR A 426 -20.09 23.30 71.35
C THR A 426 -18.66 23.76 71.65
N GLU A 427 -18.41 24.23 72.86
CA GLU A 427 -17.08 24.74 73.26
C GLU A 427 -15.99 23.67 73.12
N GLU A 428 -16.30 22.41 73.48
CA GLU A 428 -15.41 21.25 73.30
C GLU A 428 -15.02 20.99 71.83
N ARG A 429 -15.86 21.39 70.87
CA ARG A 429 -15.61 21.19 69.43
C ARG A 429 -14.87 22.35 68.78
N GLU A 430 -14.67 23.48 69.46
CA GLU A 430 -13.96 24.64 68.91
C GLU A 430 -12.55 24.30 68.37
N PRO A 431 -11.70 23.51 69.07
CA PRO A 431 -10.39 23.12 68.54
C PRO A 431 -10.48 22.35 67.23
N ASN A 432 -11.47 21.45 67.12
CA ASN A 432 -11.71 20.68 65.89
C ASN A 432 -12.18 21.58 64.74
N LEU A 433 -13.01 22.59 65.01
CA LEU A 433 -13.45 23.56 64.00
C LEU A 433 -12.28 24.42 63.49
N LEU A 434 -11.42 24.89 64.39
CA LEU A 434 -10.20 25.63 64.03
C LEU A 434 -9.24 24.75 63.21
N ALA A 435 -9.09 23.47 63.58
CA ALA A 435 -8.31 22.51 62.80
C ALA A 435 -8.90 22.27 61.41
N GLN A 436 -10.23 22.22 61.26
CA GLN A 436 -10.90 22.11 59.96
C GLN A 436 -10.68 23.34 59.08
N ILE A 437 -10.74 24.55 59.66
CA ILE A 437 -10.43 25.80 58.94
C ILE A 437 -8.98 25.80 58.47
N ALA A 438 -8.03 25.43 59.34
CA ALA A 438 -6.62 25.33 58.99
C ALA A 438 -6.37 24.28 57.89
N ALA A 439 -7.01 23.11 57.98
CA ALA A 439 -6.90 22.06 56.97
C ALA A 439 -7.55 22.45 55.63
N ARG A 440 -8.63 23.26 55.65
CA ARG A 440 -9.23 23.81 54.43
C ARG A 440 -8.31 24.86 53.81
N LEU A 441 -7.70 25.74 54.61
CA LEU A 441 -6.74 26.72 54.12
C LEU A 441 -5.54 26.04 53.47
N LYS A 442 -4.98 25.01 54.12
CA LYS A 442 -3.86 24.24 53.57
C LYS A 442 -4.23 23.59 52.23
N ARG A 443 -5.40 22.95 52.13
CA ARG A 443 -5.89 22.38 50.86
C ARG A 443 -5.99 23.43 49.76
N ALA A 444 -6.57 24.60 50.05
CA ALA A 444 -6.67 25.68 49.08
C ALA A 444 -5.30 26.24 48.66
N GLN A 445 -4.31 26.26 49.57
CA GLN A 445 -2.91 26.60 49.26
C GLN A 445 -2.24 25.55 48.38
N ASP A 446 -2.42 24.25 48.69
CA ASP A 446 -1.90 23.14 47.90
C ASP A 446 -2.51 23.15 46.48
N GLU A 447 -3.82 23.40 46.37
CA GLU A 447 -4.54 23.58 45.09
C GLU A 447 -3.98 24.77 44.28
N LEU A 448 -3.69 25.91 44.94
CA LEU A 448 -3.06 27.06 44.28
C LEU A 448 -1.65 26.72 43.77
N GLU A 449 -0.86 25.98 44.55
CA GLU A 449 0.48 25.54 44.13
C GLU A 449 0.39 24.62 42.90
N GLU A 450 -0.54 23.66 42.91
CA GLU A 450 -0.78 22.76 41.77
C GLU A 450 -1.23 23.54 40.53
N ALA A 451 -2.22 24.44 40.66
CA ALA A 451 -2.69 25.28 39.56
C ALA A 451 -1.58 26.20 39.01
N THR A 452 -0.70 26.70 39.87
CA THR A 452 0.47 27.50 39.46
C THR A 452 1.47 26.67 38.66
N LYS A 453 1.72 25.41 39.05
CA LYS A 453 2.56 24.48 38.28
C LYS A 453 1.94 24.18 36.92
N LYS A 454 0.62 23.89 36.86
CA LYS A 454 -0.12 23.69 35.60
C LYS A 454 0.01 24.90 34.67
N LYS A 455 -0.15 26.12 35.20
CA LYS A 455 0.05 27.36 34.44
C LYS A 455 1.46 27.45 33.85
N GLN A 456 2.50 27.22 34.66
CA GLN A 456 3.90 27.27 34.20
C GLN A 456 4.17 26.25 33.09
N GLU A 457 3.61 25.04 33.21
CA GLU A 457 3.74 24.01 32.17
C GLU A 457 2.98 24.38 30.89
N ALA A 458 1.76 24.89 30.99
CA ALA A 458 0.96 25.34 29.86
C ALA A 458 1.63 26.51 29.12
N ASP A 459 2.12 27.52 29.87
CA ASP A 459 2.83 28.68 29.34
C ASP A 459 4.12 28.29 28.61
N LYS A 460 4.88 27.34 29.17
CA LYS A 460 6.08 26.79 28.51
C LYS A 460 5.72 26.10 27.20
N LYS A 461 4.70 25.22 27.20
CA LYS A 461 4.25 24.52 25.98
C LYS A 461 3.75 25.50 24.93
N LEU A 462 3.00 26.53 25.32
CA LEU A 462 2.51 27.57 24.43
C LEU A 462 3.66 28.37 23.82
N THR A 463 4.60 28.81 24.65
CA THR A 463 5.80 29.54 24.21
C THR A 463 6.64 28.71 23.23
N ASP A 464 6.77 27.41 23.47
CA ASP A 464 7.46 26.50 22.55
C ASP A 464 6.71 26.33 21.22
N ALA A 465 5.38 26.26 21.25
CA ALA A 465 4.55 26.18 20.03
C ALA A 465 4.57 27.48 19.20
N LEU A 466 4.65 28.65 19.86
CA LEU A 466 4.71 29.96 19.21
C LEU A 466 6.01 30.22 18.42
N LYS A 467 7.04 29.38 18.60
CA LYS A 467 8.29 29.45 17.82
C LYS A 467 8.09 29.04 16.36
N ASP A 468 7.04 28.28 16.05
CA ASP A 468 6.68 27.96 14.68
C ASP A 468 5.84 29.10 14.08
N GLU A 469 6.41 29.81 13.10
CA GLU A 469 5.71 30.92 12.44
C GLU A 469 4.56 30.45 11.54
N ARG A 470 4.57 29.20 11.07
CA ARG A 470 3.63 28.73 10.05
C ARG A 470 2.18 28.65 10.56
N PRO A 471 1.88 28.05 11.73
CA PRO A 471 0.54 28.07 12.30
C PRO A 471 0.03 29.49 12.58
N LEU A 472 0.93 30.41 12.96
CA LEU A 472 0.58 31.81 13.19
C LEU A 472 0.20 32.55 11.90
N GLN A 473 0.87 32.25 10.78
CA GLN A 473 0.51 32.79 9.48
C GLN A 473 -0.84 32.23 8.99
N ASP A 474 -1.07 30.93 9.15
CA ASP A 474 -2.31 30.29 8.69
C ASP A 474 -3.54 30.75 9.50
N ARG A 475 -3.35 31.14 10.77
CA ARG A 475 -4.40 31.75 11.61
C ARG A 475 -4.88 33.12 11.11
N ARG A 476 -4.06 33.85 10.35
CA ARG A 476 -4.43 35.18 9.81
C ARG A 476 -5.54 35.09 8.75
N MET A 477 -5.73 33.91 8.16
CA MET A 477 -6.79 33.66 7.19
C MET A 477 -8.06 33.22 7.92
N SER A 478 -8.97 34.15 8.11
CA SER A 478 -10.24 33.94 8.82
C SER A 478 -11.35 33.32 7.96
N ASP A 479 -11.28 33.50 6.63
CA ASP A 479 -12.23 32.91 5.69
C ASP A 479 -12.02 31.40 5.57
N VAL A 480 -12.99 30.63 6.08
CA VAL A 480 -12.99 29.17 6.09
C VAL A 480 -12.98 28.59 4.67
N SER A 481 -13.69 29.20 3.73
CA SER A 481 -13.78 28.71 2.35
C SER A 481 -12.42 28.89 1.64
N ALA A 482 -11.84 30.08 1.75
CA ALA A 482 -10.52 30.36 1.19
C ALA A 482 -9.44 29.46 1.81
N LYS A 483 -9.50 29.26 3.13
CA LYS A 483 -8.56 28.42 3.86
C LYS A 483 -8.65 26.96 3.46
N LEU A 484 -9.86 26.38 3.44
CA LEU A 484 -10.07 25.01 3.01
C LEU A 484 -9.67 24.82 1.54
N THR A 485 -9.97 25.79 0.67
CA THR A 485 -9.57 25.75 -0.75
C THR A 485 -8.05 25.71 -0.89
N ARG A 486 -7.33 26.54 -0.13
CA ARG A 486 -5.86 26.54 -0.11
C ARG A 486 -5.30 25.20 0.38
N GLN A 487 -5.86 24.63 1.44
CA GLN A 487 -5.41 23.34 1.96
C GLN A 487 -5.70 22.17 1.00
N LEU A 488 -6.79 22.24 0.24
CA LEU A 488 -7.17 21.20 -0.73
C LEU A 488 -6.57 21.40 -2.14
N ALA A 489 -5.81 22.46 -2.37
CA ALA A 489 -5.23 22.77 -3.69
C ALA A 489 -4.36 21.62 -4.22
N ASP A 490 -3.43 21.15 -3.38
CA ASP A 490 -2.47 20.09 -3.71
C ASP A 490 -2.93 18.68 -3.32
N VAL A 491 -4.16 18.54 -2.82
CA VAL A 491 -4.70 17.26 -2.34
C VAL A 491 -5.26 16.44 -3.51
N ASP A 492 -4.92 15.16 -3.55
CA ASP A 492 -5.33 14.20 -4.57
C ASP A 492 -6.51 13.32 -4.11
N LEU A 493 -6.72 13.18 -2.81
CA LEU A 493 -7.83 12.43 -2.21
C LEU A 493 -8.37 13.14 -0.97
N LEU A 494 -9.69 13.30 -0.88
CA LEU A 494 -10.36 13.81 0.31
C LEU A 494 -11.01 12.66 1.09
N ILE A 495 -10.68 12.50 2.37
CA ILE A 495 -11.26 11.51 3.28
C ILE A 495 -12.07 12.25 4.35
N VAL A 496 -13.35 11.91 4.49
CA VAL A 496 -14.29 12.52 5.44
C VAL A 496 -14.82 11.44 6.39
N PRO A 497 -14.12 11.14 7.49
CA PRO A 497 -14.59 10.23 8.52
C PRO A 497 -15.50 10.94 9.53
N ARG A 498 -16.72 10.42 9.71
CA ARG A 498 -17.70 10.85 10.72
C ARG A 498 -17.92 9.78 11.75
N TYR A 499 -17.01 9.72 12.72
CA TYR A 499 -17.11 8.79 13.84
C TYR A 499 -18.30 9.16 14.73
N THR A 500 -19.38 8.38 14.75
CA THR A 500 -20.55 8.63 15.59
C THR A 500 -20.72 7.56 16.65
N THR A 501 -21.05 6.32 16.27
CA THR A 501 -21.28 5.22 17.21
C THR A 501 -20.45 4.00 16.85
N GLU A 502 -19.75 3.44 17.85
CA GLU A 502 -18.95 2.21 17.69
C GLU A 502 -19.80 0.97 17.97
N ASP A 503 -20.62 1.01 19.02
CA ASP A 503 -21.52 -0.06 19.42
C ASP A 503 -22.84 0.55 19.91
N ALA A 504 -23.92 0.31 19.19
CA ALA A 504 -25.24 0.82 19.54
C ALA A 504 -25.73 0.30 20.91
N MET A 505 -25.21 -0.82 21.38
CA MET A 505 -25.59 -1.39 22.69
C MET A 505 -24.87 -0.68 23.86
N GLN A 506 -23.78 0.03 23.60
CA GLN A 506 -23.02 0.78 24.62
C GLN A 506 -23.47 2.25 24.73
N GLY A 507 -24.37 2.69 23.85
CA GLY A 507 -24.77 4.10 23.73
C GLY A 507 -24.03 4.81 22.59
N PRO A 508 -24.40 6.07 22.30
CA PRO A 508 -23.73 6.84 21.24
C PRO A 508 -22.28 7.13 21.62
N GLY A 509 -21.42 7.27 20.62
CA GLY A 509 -20.06 7.77 20.81
C GLY A 509 -20.03 9.30 20.78
N ILE A 510 -19.90 9.87 19.60
CA ILE A 510 -19.84 11.30 19.33
C ILE A 510 -21.13 11.71 18.60
N ASP A 511 -21.72 12.83 19.02
CA ASP A 511 -22.92 13.37 18.40
C ASP A 511 -22.73 13.61 16.89
N ALA A 512 -23.70 13.17 16.07
CA ALA A 512 -23.61 13.24 14.62
C ALA A 512 -23.62 14.69 14.10
N GLY A 513 -24.31 15.60 14.79
CA GLY A 513 -24.38 17.01 14.46
C GLY A 513 -23.03 17.72 14.57
N LEU A 514 -22.12 17.24 15.41
CA LEU A 514 -20.74 17.76 15.49
C LEU A 514 -19.98 17.61 14.16
N HIS A 515 -20.33 16.58 13.37
CA HIS A 515 -19.72 16.28 12.06
C HIS A 515 -20.36 17.00 10.88
N ALA A 516 -21.41 17.77 11.12
CA ALA A 516 -22.07 18.53 10.06
C ALA A 516 -21.10 19.58 9.49
N LEU A 517 -20.92 19.56 8.16
CA LEU A 517 -20.15 20.58 7.45
C LEU A 517 -21.00 21.84 7.31
N SER A 518 -20.36 23.01 7.47
CA SER A 518 -21.00 24.27 7.14
C SER A 518 -21.23 24.40 5.63
N LYS A 519 -22.09 25.34 5.22
CA LYS A 519 -22.37 25.61 3.79
C LYS A 519 -21.07 25.93 3.02
N GLU A 520 -20.18 26.70 3.63
CA GLU A 520 -18.89 27.08 3.06
C GLU A 520 -17.97 25.87 2.89
N GLN A 521 -17.88 25.01 3.91
CA GLN A 521 -17.06 23.78 3.86
C GLN A 521 -17.59 22.79 2.82
N ALA A 522 -18.91 22.58 2.79
CA ALA A 522 -19.56 21.70 1.82
C ALA A 522 -19.40 22.22 0.38
N LYS A 523 -19.46 23.54 0.18
CA LYS A 523 -19.18 24.16 -1.14
C LYS A 523 -17.77 23.86 -1.62
N VAL A 524 -16.76 23.99 -0.77
CA VAL A 524 -15.37 23.69 -1.17
C VAL A 524 -15.19 22.18 -1.46
N ALA A 525 -15.85 21.30 -0.70
CA ALA A 525 -15.86 19.87 -1.00
C ALA A 525 -16.53 19.58 -2.36
N LYS A 526 -17.65 20.25 -2.67
CA LYS A 526 -18.32 20.19 -3.97
C LYS A 526 -17.38 20.66 -5.09
N ASP A 527 -16.68 21.78 -4.92
CA ASP A 527 -15.71 22.30 -5.89
C ASP A 527 -14.47 21.40 -6.05
N PHE A 528 -14.08 20.67 -5.00
CA PHE A 528 -13.07 19.60 -5.10
C PHE A 528 -13.55 18.47 -6.01
N MET A 529 -14.79 18.00 -5.83
CA MET A 529 -15.39 16.97 -6.69
C MET A 529 -15.66 17.44 -8.12
N LYS A 530 -16.07 18.70 -8.32
CA LYS A 530 -16.25 19.31 -9.65
C LYS A 530 -14.98 19.26 -10.51
N ARG A 531 -13.80 19.25 -9.87
CA ARG A 531 -12.49 19.08 -10.54
C ARG A 531 -12.15 17.62 -10.88
N GLY A 532 -13.08 16.69 -10.68
CA GLY A 532 -12.85 15.25 -10.89
C GLY A 532 -12.12 14.56 -9.74
N LYS A 533 -11.81 15.27 -8.64
CA LYS A 533 -11.01 14.70 -7.55
C LYS A 533 -11.84 13.75 -6.66
N PRO A 534 -11.26 12.64 -6.22
CA PRO A 534 -11.98 11.58 -5.52
C PRO A 534 -12.28 11.88 -4.05
N VAL A 535 -13.37 11.31 -3.55
CA VAL A 535 -13.81 11.44 -2.14
C VAL A 535 -14.07 10.07 -1.52
N LEU A 536 -13.54 9.85 -0.32
CA LEU A 536 -13.87 8.73 0.56
C LEU A 536 -14.68 9.26 1.75
N ALA A 537 -15.96 8.92 1.83
CA ALA A 537 -16.84 9.29 2.93
C ALA A 537 -17.09 8.08 3.84
N CYS A 538 -16.76 8.19 5.12
CA CYS A 538 -17.02 7.15 6.12
C CYS A 538 -18.04 7.70 7.12
N LEU A 539 -19.32 7.46 6.88
CA LEU A 539 -20.45 8.14 7.51
C LEU A 539 -21.15 7.22 8.50
N GLY A 540 -20.95 7.47 9.79
CA GLY A 540 -21.66 6.74 10.84
C GLY A 540 -23.16 7.07 10.91
N PRO A 541 -23.91 6.32 11.73
CA PRO A 541 -25.29 6.64 12.07
C PRO A 541 -25.51 8.07 12.55
N ILE A 542 -26.67 8.63 12.20
CA ILE A 542 -27.11 9.97 12.63
C ILE A 542 -28.18 9.93 13.73
N THR A 543 -28.44 8.75 14.29
CA THR A 543 -29.54 8.57 15.25
C THR A 543 -29.21 9.26 16.57
N PRO A 544 -30.03 10.23 17.02
CA PRO A 544 -29.81 10.94 18.28
C PRO A 544 -30.09 10.02 19.47
N GLN A 545 -29.40 10.26 20.60
CA GLN A 545 -29.71 9.56 21.84
C GLN A 545 -30.78 10.33 22.59
N VAL A 546 -32.00 9.81 22.53
CA VAL A 546 -33.15 10.39 23.19
C VAL A 546 -33.68 9.37 24.19
N ASN A 547 -33.74 9.74 25.47
CA ASN A 547 -34.38 8.91 26.50
C ASN A 547 -35.87 9.24 26.57
N PRO A 548 -36.75 8.24 26.74
CA PRO A 548 -38.17 8.50 26.96
C PRO A 548 -38.38 9.24 28.27
N GLN A 549 -39.29 10.21 28.26
CA GLN A 549 -39.69 10.94 29.45
C GLN A 549 -40.61 10.06 30.32
N PRO A 550 -40.64 10.27 31.65
CA PRO A 550 -41.54 9.53 32.52
C PRO A 550 -43.01 9.70 32.10
N GLY A 551 -43.68 8.61 31.73
CA GLY A 551 -45.09 8.63 31.29
C GLY A 551 -45.31 8.88 29.79
N GLU A 552 -44.24 9.07 29.00
CA GLU A 552 -44.31 9.21 27.54
C GLU A 552 -44.70 7.87 26.89
N SER A 553 -45.73 7.88 26.05
CA SER A 553 -46.10 6.70 25.25
C SER A 553 -45.07 6.43 24.15
N ALA A 554 -45.04 5.19 23.62
CA ALA A 554 -44.11 4.83 22.54
C ALA A 554 -44.31 5.70 21.28
N ASP A 555 -45.56 6.01 20.93
CA ASP A 555 -45.87 6.84 19.76
C ASP A 555 -45.46 8.31 19.94
N GLU A 556 -45.58 8.85 21.15
CA GLU A 556 -45.11 10.20 21.49
C GLU A 556 -43.59 10.27 21.45
N PHE A 557 -42.92 9.26 22.00
CA PHE A 557 -41.47 9.13 21.92
C PHE A 557 -41.00 9.07 20.47
N ASP A 558 -41.65 8.28 19.62
CA ASP A 558 -41.30 8.13 18.22
C ASP A 558 -41.47 9.44 17.44
N LYS A 559 -42.55 10.19 17.71
CA LYS A 559 -42.76 11.52 17.11
C LYS A 559 -41.70 12.52 17.56
N ARG A 560 -41.32 12.51 18.84
CA ARG A 560 -40.26 13.39 19.36
C ARG A 560 -38.91 13.02 18.78
N LEU A 561 -38.56 11.73 18.79
CA LEU A 561 -37.34 11.20 18.20
C LEU A 561 -37.23 11.58 16.72
N ALA A 562 -38.34 11.50 15.96
CA ALA A 562 -38.37 11.91 14.57
C ALA A 562 -38.04 13.41 14.37
N GLY A 563 -38.43 14.27 15.32
CA GLY A 563 -38.10 15.69 15.35
C GLY A 563 -36.67 16.02 15.78
N GLU A 564 -36.01 15.12 16.52
CA GLU A 564 -34.62 15.26 17.00
C GLU A 564 -33.58 14.87 15.94
N PHE A 565 -33.98 14.20 14.86
CA PHE A 565 -33.05 13.92 13.77
C PHE A 565 -32.57 15.23 13.16
N THR A 566 -31.27 15.49 13.29
CA THR A 566 -30.58 16.47 12.44
C THR A 566 -30.80 16.04 10.99
N GLY A 567 -31.47 16.88 10.19
CA GLY A 567 -31.66 16.60 8.77
C GLY A 567 -30.31 16.38 8.06
N ALA A 568 -30.36 15.78 6.86
CA ALA A 568 -29.16 15.59 6.04
C ALA A 568 -28.39 16.92 5.93
N ASP A 569 -27.13 16.92 6.32
CA ASP A 569 -26.29 18.12 6.22
C ASP A 569 -25.92 18.39 4.75
N GLU A 570 -25.33 19.55 4.48
CA GLU A 570 -25.02 19.95 3.09
C GLU A 570 -24.07 18.97 2.38
N PHE A 571 -23.23 18.26 3.12
CA PHE A 571 -22.38 17.20 2.56
C PHE A 571 -23.18 15.94 2.18
N GLU A 572 -24.08 15.48 3.05
CA GLU A 572 -24.97 14.34 2.71
C GLU A 572 -25.93 14.68 1.57
N LYS A 573 -26.47 15.91 1.52
CA LYS A 573 -27.27 16.38 0.38
C LYS A 573 -26.48 16.34 -0.92
N MET A 574 -25.22 16.79 -0.89
CA MET A 574 -24.32 16.73 -2.05
C MET A 574 -24.06 15.28 -2.49
N LEU A 575 -23.93 14.32 -1.57
CA LEU A 575 -23.82 12.90 -1.93
C LEU A 575 -25.14 12.34 -2.50
N ALA A 576 -26.29 12.78 -1.99
CA ALA A 576 -27.61 12.43 -2.53
C ALA A 576 -27.82 12.97 -3.95
N GLU A 577 -27.31 14.16 -4.28
CA GLU A 577 -27.28 14.69 -5.67
C GLU A 577 -26.50 13.77 -6.63
N ARG A 578 -25.61 12.92 -6.10
CA ARG A 578 -24.89 11.88 -6.84
C ARG A 578 -25.52 10.49 -6.76
N GLY A 579 -26.74 10.41 -6.24
CA GLY A 579 -27.52 9.18 -6.12
C GLY A 579 -27.17 8.31 -4.93
N VAL A 580 -26.33 8.77 -3.99
CA VAL A 580 -26.05 8.00 -2.77
C VAL A 580 -27.22 8.19 -1.80
N GLU A 581 -27.85 7.09 -1.44
CA GLU A 581 -28.97 7.04 -0.49
C GLU A 581 -28.43 6.57 0.87
N LEU A 582 -28.43 7.47 1.87
CA LEU A 582 -27.98 7.17 3.22
C LEU A 582 -29.17 6.98 4.15
N GLY A 583 -29.41 5.74 4.60
CA GLY A 583 -30.56 5.41 5.45
C GLY A 583 -30.50 6.08 6.82
N ARG A 584 -31.65 6.39 7.43
CA ARG A 584 -31.69 7.02 8.77
C ARG A 584 -31.62 6.02 9.92
N THR A 585 -31.74 4.75 9.59
CA THR A 585 -31.78 3.62 10.51
C THR A 585 -30.37 3.09 10.82
N VAL A 586 -30.26 2.38 11.93
CA VAL A 586 -29.06 1.64 12.32
C VAL A 586 -29.36 0.16 12.22
N ILE A 587 -28.40 -0.58 11.68
CA ILE A 587 -28.47 -2.02 11.53
C ILE A 587 -27.98 -2.67 12.82
N LEU A 588 -28.78 -3.59 13.36
CA LEU A 588 -28.51 -4.41 14.53
C LEU A 588 -28.47 -5.89 14.16
N PHE A 589 -27.70 -6.67 14.91
CA PHE A 589 -27.57 -8.11 14.73
C PHE A 589 -28.29 -8.90 15.83
N GLU A 590 -28.80 -10.09 15.49
CA GLU A 590 -29.59 -10.91 16.45
C GLU A 590 -28.76 -11.35 17.66
N GLY A 591 -27.43 -11.47 17.51
CA GLY A 591 -26.51 -11.77 18.60
C GLY A 591 -26.36 -10.63 19.61
N GLU A 592 -26.50 -9.37 19.18
CA GLU A 592 -26.33 -8.18 20.04
C GLU A 592 -27.49 -8.03 21.02
N THR A 593 -28.74 -8.17 20.57
CA THR A 593 -29.91 -8.07 21.44
C THR A 593 -30.04 -9.25 22.41
N LYS A 594 -29.60 -10.45 22.02
CA LYS A 594 -29.54 -11.63 22.90
C LYS A 594 -28.56 -11.44 24.06
N ALA A 595 -27.47 -10.70 23.86
CA ALA A 595 -26.49 -10.48 24.92
C ALA A 595 -27.03 -9.57 26.05
N LEU A 596 -27.90 -8.60 25.72
CA LEU A 596 -28.55 -7.73 26.69
C LEU A 596 -29.65 -8.42 27.51
N THR A 597 -30.37 -9.38 26.93
CA THR A 597 -31.51 -10.03 27.61
C THR A 597 -31.09 -11.11 28.62
N ARG A 598 -29.85 -11.61 28.57
CA ARG A 598 -29.33 -12.67 29.46
C ARG A 598 -28.84 -12.18 30.83
N GLY A 599 -29.07 -10.92 31.21
CA GLY A 599 -28.81 -10.42 32.56
C GLY A 599 -27.34 -10.34 32.97
N GLY A 600 -26.39 -10.47 32.03
CA GLY A 600 -24.98 -10.14 32.29
C GLY A 600 -24.82 -8.64 32.56
N GLN A 601 -23.81 -8.26 33.36
CA GLN A 601 -23.40 -6.86 33.45
C GLN A 601 -23.27 -6.28 32.04
N ILE A 602 -23.99 -5.19 31.78
CA ILE A 602 -23.89 -4.39 30.56
C ILE A 602 -22.39 -4.19 30.27
N GLY A 603 -21.89 -4.77 29.17
CA GLY A 603 -20.50 -4.60 28.72
C GLY A 603 -19.51 -5.75 28.94
N THR A 604 -19.92 -6.95 29.41
CA THR A 604 -18.95 -8.06 29.64
C THR A 604 -19.17 -9.33 28.81
N SER A 605 -20.36 -9.57 28.25
CA SER A 605 -20.62 -10.76 27.44
C SER A 605 -20.34 -10.47 25.96
N PRO A 606 -19.42 -11.18 25.29
CA PRO A 606 -19.18 -10.99 23.87
C PRO A 606 -20.44 -11.33 23.07
N SER A 607 -21.07 -10.33 22.46
CA SER A 607 -22.13 -10.58 21.48
C SER A 607 -21.52 -11.00 20.16
N GLU A 608 -22.02 -12.11 19.61
CA GLU A 608 -21.59 -12.63 18.32
C GLU A 608 -22.11 -11.72 17.20
N VAL A 609 -21.20 -10.96 16.58
CA VAL A 609 -21.50 -10.13 15.41
C VAL A 609 -20.99 -10.86 14.17
N PRO A 610 -21.87 -11.16 13.19
CA PRO A 610 -21.46 -11.78 11.93
C PRO A 610 -20.46 -10.92 11.16
N ALA A 611 -19.62 -11.57 10.36
CA ALA A 611 -18.79 -10.87 9.39
C ALA A 611 -19.65 -10.18 8.32
N VAL A 612 -19.13 -9.06 7.81
CA VAL A 612 -19.67 -8.37 6.64
C VAL A 612 -19.42 -9.23 5.40
N THR A 613 -20.46 -9.39 4.57
CA THR A 613 -20.38 -10.11 3.29
C THR A 613 -19.92 -9.15 2.19
N VAL A 614 -18.94 -9.56 1.41
CA VAL A 614 -18.47 -8.77 0.25
C VAL A 614 -19.44 -8.97 -0.90
N ALA A 615 -19.80 -7.89 -1.61
CA ALA A 615 -20.76 -7.98 -2.71
C ALA A 615 -20.30 -8.95 -3.80
N GLU A 616 -21.20 -9.82 -4.26
CA GLU A 616 -20.93 -10.78 -5.33
C GLU A 616 -20.92 -10.10 -6.71
N PRO A 617 -20.27 -10.70 -7.73
CA PRO A 617 -20.43 -10.26 -9.10
C PRO A 617 -21.91 -10.24 -9.49
N PRO A 618 -22.37 -9.21 -10.23
CA PRO A 618 -23.75 -9.20 -10.70
C PRO A 618 -23.97 -10.36 -11.69
N ALA A 619 -25.23 -10.76 -11.86
CA ALA A 619 -25.60 -11.79 -12.81
C ALA A 619 -25.20 -11.39 -14.25
N ALA A 620 -24.84 -12.37 -15.08
CA ALA A 620 -24.28 -12.14 -16.42
C ALA A 620 -25.24 -11.38 -17.37
N ASP A 621 -26.54 -11.43 -17.09
CA ASP A 621 -27.62 -10.74 -17.82
C ASP A 621 -27.81 -9.28 -17.40
N SER A 622 -27.21 -8.83 -16.30
CA SER A 622 -27.34 -7.45 -15.79
C SER A 622 -26.66 -6.39 -16.66
N GLY A 623 -25.73 -6.78 -17.53
CA GLY A 623 -24.89 -5.87 -18.32
C GLY A 623 -23.89 -5.04 -17.50
N LEU A 624 -23.81 -5.22 -16.18
CA LEU A 624 -22.91 -4.52 -15.29
C LEU A 624 -21.65 -5.35 -15.00
N GLY A 625 -20.49 -4.70 -14.94
CA GLY A 625 -19.27 -5.31 -14.42
C GLY A 625 -19.32 -5.57 -12.90
N ALA A 626 -18.40 -6.40 -12.40
CA ALA A 626 -18.21 -6.57 -10.96
C ALA A 626 -17.63 -5.28 -10.35
N ASN A 627 -18.02 -4.97 -9.12
CA ASN A 627 -17.42 -3.88 -8.36
C ASN A 627 -15.89 -4.11 -8.22
N PRO A 628 -15.03 -3.17 -8.64
CA PRO A 628 -13.58 -3.37 -8.65
C PRO A 628 -13.00 -3.52 -7.23
N ILE A 629 -13.54 -2.80 -6.24
CA ILE A 629 -13.08 -2.89 -4.85
C ILE A 629 -13.51 -4.23 -4.25
N ALA A 630 -14.77 -4.63 -4.45
CA ALA A 630 -15.28 -5.92 -3.95
C ALA A 630 -14.55 -7.10 -4.59
N ALA A 631 -14.29 -7.04 -5.89
CA ALA A 631 -13.53 -8.06 -6.62
C ALA A 631 -12.09 -8.18 -6.09
N ALA A 632 -11.40 -7.06 -5.91
CA ALA A 632 -10.05 -7.03 -5.35
C ALA A 632 -9.99 -7.58 -3.92
N PHE A 633 -10.99 -7.24 -3.10
CA PHE A 633 -11.09 -7.72 -1.73
C PHE A 633 -11.35 -9.23 -1.67
N ARG A 634 -12.25 -9.76 -2.52
CA ARG A 634 -12.49 -11.22 -2.64
C ARG A 634 -11.23 -11.99 -3.02
N LEU A 635 -10.48 -11.50 -4.01
CA LEU A 635 -9.20 -12.12 -4.41
C LEU A 635 -8.19 -12.13 -3.25
N THR A 636 -8.11 -11.03 -2.50
CA THR A 636 -7.23 -10.96 -1.32
C THR A 636 -7.65 -11.98 -0.25
N GLY A 637 -8.96 -12.17 -0.04
CA GLY A 637 -9.48 -13.17 0.89
C GLY A 637 -9.09 -14.61 0.53
N ARG A 638 -8.99 -14.94 -0.77
CA ARG A 638 -8.52 -16.26 -1.24
C ARG A 638 -7.04 -16.52 -0.91
N THR A 639 -6.22 -15.48 -0.91
CA THR A 639 -4.81 -15.56 -0.46
C THR A 639 -4.72 -15.87 1.04
N ALA A 640 -5.68 -15.37 1.81
CA ALA A 640 -5.73 -15.47 3.27
C ALA A 640 -6.44 -16.73 3.80
N ALA A 641 -6.92 -17.61 2.91
CA ALA A 641 -7.79 -18.72 3.29
C ALA A 641 -7.10 -19.72 4.25
N PRO A 642 -7.66 -19.99 5.44
CA PRO A 642 -7.10 -20.97 6.40
C PRO A 642 -7.12 -22.39 5.84
N GLU A 643 -6.29 -23.30 6.36
CA GLU A 643 -6.29 -24.71 5.93
C GLU A 643 -7.60 -25.43 6.32
N PRO A 644 -8.14 -26.34 5.48
CA PRO A 644 -9.42 -27.00 5.74
C PRO A 644 -9.45 -27.88 6.99
N ASP A 645 -8.29 -28.43 7.38
CA ASP A 645 -8.15 -29.37 8.51
C ASP A 645 -7.82 -28.68 9.85
N ALA A 646 -7.77 -27.34 9.88
CA ALA A 646 -7.78 -26.60 11.14
C ALA A 646 -9.17 -26.78 11.77
N ASP A 647 -9.30 -27.80 12.63
CA ASP A 647 -10.49 -28.22 13.36
C ASP A 647 -11.54 -27.11 13.48
N ALA A 648 -12.75 -27.33 12.98
CA ALA A 648 -13.88 -26.41 13.13
C ALA A 648 -14.27 -26.13 14.62
N ARG A 649 -13.61 -26.80 15.58
CA ARG A 649 -13.65 -26.52 17.03
C ARG A 649 -12.66 -25.43 17.47
N ALA A 650 -11.82 -24.91 16.58
CA ALA A 650 -10.83 -23.86 16.83
C ALA A 650 -11.43 -22.45 16.84
N THR A 651 -12.76 -22.29 16.82
CA THR A 651 -13.43 -20.99 17.03
C THR A 651 -13.08 -20.33 18.37
N ASP A 652 -12.52 -21.09 19.32
CA ASP A 652 -12.05 -20.61 20.62
C ASP A 652 -10.52 -20.36 20.70
N ARG A 653 -9.75 -20.53 19.62
CA ARG A 653 -8.35 -20.08 19.60
C ARG A 653 -8.31 -18.59 19.23
N PRO A 654 -7.90 -17.68 20.13
CA PRO A 654 -7.84 -16.25 19.86
C PRO A 654 -6.83 -15.85 18.76
N ASP A 655 -6.00 -16.79 18.30
CA ASP A 655 -4.84 -16.53 17.44
C ASP A 655 -5.06 -16.87 15.95
N GLU A 656 -6.14 -17.58 15.59
CA GLU A 656 -6.49 -17.89 14.18
C GLU A 656 -7.44 -16.80 13.64
N GLN A 657 -6.87 -15.64 13.30
CA GLN A 657 -7.62 -14.57 12.62
C GLN A 657 -8.16 -15.10 11.28
N ARG A 658 -9.45 -14.86 10.99
CA ARG A 658 -10.08 -15.06 9.67
C ARG A 658 -10.08 -13.75 8.88
N PHE A 659 -10.06 -13.81 7.54
CA PHE A 659 -10.06 -12.62 6.67
C PHE A 659 -11.46 -12.00 6.60
N GLU A 660 -11.94 -11.54 7.74
CA GLU A 660 -13.31 -11.12 7.96
C GLU A 660 -13.33 -9.74 8.62
N ILE A 661 -14.26 -8.89 8.21
CA ILE A 661 -14.50 -7.59 8.84
C ILE A 661 -15.79 -7.72 9.66
N LYS A 662 -15.71 -7.44 10.96
CA LYS A 662 -16.87 -7.40 11.85
C LYS A 662 -17.09 -5.97 12.29
N LEU A 663 -18.25 -5.42 11.96
CA LEU A 663 -18.61 -4.04 12.29
C LEU A 663 -19.96 -4.00 12.99
N ARG A 664 -20.11 -3.02 13.87
CA ARG A 664 -21.33 -2.71 14.62
C ARG A 664 -21.83 -1.33 14.25
N ALA A 665 -23.05 -1.01 14.69
CA ALA A 665 -23.66 0.31 14.52
C ALA A 665 -23.58 0.83 13.07
N LEU A 666 -23.98 -0.01 12.12
CA LEU A 666 -23.87 0.29 10.69
C LEU A 666 -25.09 1.09 10.20
N ARG A 667 -24.86 1.99 9.26
CA ARG A 667 -25.88 2.75 8.53
C ARG A 667 -26.08 2.12 7.14
N PRO A 668 -27.31 1.86 6.67
CA PRO A 668 -27.54 1.42 5.30
C PRO A 668 -27.08 2.48 4.29
N VAL A 669 -26.38 2.05 3.25
CA VAL A 669 -25.92 2.89 2.14
C VAL A 669 -26.24 2.21 0.82
N ALA A 670 -27.03 2.85 -0.03
CA ALA A 670 -27.41 2.32 -1.34
C ALA A 670 -27.12 3.34 -2.45
N LEU A 671 -27.12 2.87 -3.70
CA LEU A 671 -27.13 3.73 -4.88
C LEU A 671 -28.55 3.75 -5.49
N ALA A 672 -29.04 4.93 -5.80
CA ALA A 672 -30.32 5.13 -6.46
C ALA A 672 -30.34 4.38 -7.82
N PRO A 673 -31.43 3.68 -8.19
CA PRO A 673 -31.48 2.86 -9.41
C PRO A 673 -31.13 3.64 -10.70
N ALA A 674 -31.57 4.89 -10.82
CA ALA A 674 -31.25 5.76 -11.96
C ALA A 674 -29.77 6.10 -12.08
N TRP A 675 -29.03 6.06 -10.97
CA TRP A 675 -27.59 6.24 -10.93
C TRP A 675 -26.85 4.94 -11.17
N GLN A 676 -27.37 3.81 -10.67
CA GLN A 676 -26.84 2.48 -10.94
C GLN A 676 -26.84 2.14 -12.43
N ALA A 677 -27.89 2.51 -13.17
CA ALA A 677 -27.97 2.33 -14.62
C ALA A 677 -26.91 3.11 -15.42
N LYS A 678 -26.26 4.11 -14.80
CA LYS A 678 -25.19 4.91 -15.41
C LYS A 678 -23.79 4.41 -15.06
N GLN A 679 -23.67 3.44 -14.15
CA GLN A 679 -22.40 2.89 -13.72
C GLN A 679 -21.91 1.80 -14.68
N PRO A 680 -20.59 1.64 -14.87
CA PRO A 680 -20.03 0.50 -15.59
C PRO A 680 -20.04 -0.80 -14.77
N PHE A 681 -20.31 -0.74 -13.47
CA PHE A 681 -20.27 -1.88 -12.55
C PHE A 681 -21.34 -1.79 -11.45
N ALA A 682 -21.59 -2.90 -10.74
CA ALA A 682 -22.44 -2.95 -9.56
C ALA A 682 -21.86 -2.08 -8.43
N ALA A 683 -22.61 -1.09 -7.92
CA ALA A 683 -22.03 -0.10 -7.00
C ALA A 683 -21.72 -0.66 -5.60
N GLU A 684 -22.44 -1.68 -5.14
CA GLU A 684 -22.30 -2.23 -3.80
C GLU A 684 -20.93 -2.89 -3.58
N ILE A 685 -20.29 -2.58 -2.46
CA ILE A 685 -19.00 -3.17 -2.06
C ILE A 685 -19.22 -4.26 -1.01
N ALA A 686 -20.09 -4.00 -0.04
CA ALA A 686 -20.26 -4.83 1.14
C ALA A 686 -21.68 -4.75 1.70
N LEU A 687 -22.15 -5.88 2.25
CA LEU A 687 -23.48 -6.08 2.81
C LEU A 687 -23.41 -6.70 4.20
N THR A 688 -24.41 -6.44 5.04
CA THR A 688 -24.57 -7.15 6.31
C THR A 688 -25.10 -8.57 6.11
N ALA A 689 -24.95 -9.41 7.13
CA ALA A 689 -25.52 -10.76 7.13
C ALA A 689 -27.07 -10.74 7.12
N ALA A 690 -27.68 -11.82 6.60
CA ALA A 690 -29.13 -11.94 6.51
C ALA A 690 -29.85 -11.89 7.88
N GLY A 691 -29.18 -12.30 8.95
CA GLY A 691 -29.66 -12.23 10.34
C GLY A 691 -29.54 -10.83 10.98
N SER A 692 -29.69 -9.77 10.18
CA SER A 692 -29.69 -8.38 10.64
C SER A 692 -31.03 -7.70 10.34
N TRP A 693 -31.34 -6.64 11.07
CA TRP A 693 -32.48 -5.75 10.81
C TRP A 693 -32.07 -4.30 11.09
N ASN A 694 -32.77 -3.37 10.47
CA ASN A 694 -32.58 -1.95 10.70
C ASN A 694 -33.67 -1.39 11.64
N THR A 695 -33.31 -0.39 12.45
CA THR A 695 -34.26 0.32 13.30
C THR A 695 -33.89 1.79 13.48
N LEU A 696 -34.89 2.64 13.71
CA LEU A 696 -34.67 4.03 14.11
C LEU A 696 -34.31 4.17 15.60
N GLN A 697 -34.46 3.11 16.39
CA GLN A 697 -34.30 3.14 17.85
C GLN A 697 -33.29 2.10 18.33
N PRO A 698 -32.00 2.31 18.02
CA PRO A 698 -30.99 1.29 18.20
C PRO A 698 -30.42 1.23 19.62
N TYR A 699 -30.67 2.24 20.46
CA TYR A 699 -30.10 2.32 21.80
C TYR A 699 -31.04 1.67 22.84
N PRO A 700 -30.51 0.87 23.78
CA PRO A 700 -31.30 0.41 24.92
C PRO A 700 -31.65 1.59 25.84
N VAL A 701 -32.86 1.57 26.40
CA VAL A 701 -33.27 2.54 27.43
C VAL A 701 -33.09 1.89 28.79
N LEU A 702 -32.38 2.56 29.69
CA LEU A 702 -32.17 2.11 31.06
C LEU A 702 -33.16 2.81 32.01
N ASP A 703 -33.66 2.07 33.00
CA ASP A 703 -34.44 2.63 34.11
C ASP A 703 -33.53 3.34 35.14
N ARG A 704 -34.15 3.96 36.15
CA ARG A 704 -33.42 4.64 37.25
C ARG A 704 -32.50 3.70 38.06
N THR A 705 -32.68 2.39 37.95
CA THR A 705 -31.86 1.37 38.61
C THR A 705 -30.75 0.81 37.71
N GLY A 706 -30.61 1.34 36.49
CA GLY A 706 -29.64 0.89 35.49
C GLY A 706 -30.02 -0.40 34.78
N ARG A 707 -31.26 -0.90 34.94
CA ARG A 707 -31.76 -2.08 34.24
C ARG A 707 -32.36 -1.67 32.89
N PRO A 708 -32.25 -2.48 31.83
CA PRO A 708 -32.85 -2.17 30.55
C PRO A 708 -34.39 -2.15 30.65
N ALA A 709 -34.97 -0.96 30.63
CA ALA A 709 -36.42 -0.72 30.52
C ALA A 709 -36.94 -1.07 29.12
N ARG A 710 -36.10 -0.84 28.10
CA ARG A 710 -36.39 -1.19 26.71
C ARG A 710 -35.13 -1.68 26.02
N VAL A 711 -35.24 -2.82 25.35
CA VAL A 711 -34.22 -3.36 24.45
C VAL A 711 -34.75 -3.25 23.02
N PRO A 712 -33.92 -2.84 22.03
CA PRO A 712 -34.32 -2.84 20.63
C PRO A 712 -34.83 -4.21 20.19
N LYS A 713 -35.95 -4.22 19.45
CA LYS A 713 -36.55 -5.43 18.88
C LYS A 713 -37.00 -5.12 17.46
N TYR A 714 -36.93 -6.11 16.60
CA TYR A 714 -37.46 -6.00 15.24
C TYR A 714 -38.99 -5.96 15.28
N ASN A 715 -39.56 -4.86 14.78
CA ASN A 715 -40.98 -4.72 14.52
C ASN A 715 -41.16 -4.47 13.02
N PRO A 716 -41.83 -5.35 12.26
CA PRO A 716 -42.03 -5.12 10.83
C PRO A 716 -42.86 -3.85 10.62
N THR A 717 -42.45 -3.03 9.64
CA THR A 717 -43.23 -1.87 9.24
C THR A 717 -44.62 -2.30 8.77
N GLY A 718 -45.67 -1.70 9.37
CA GLY A 718 -47.07 -1.97 9.06
C GLY A 718 -47.41 -1.65 7.61
N LEU A 719 -48.47 -2.27 7.08
CA LEU A 719 -48.90 -2.07 5.69
C LEU A 719 -49.34 -0.63 5.41
N ASP A 720 -49.89 0.05 6.42
CA ASP A 720 -50.40 1.43 6.33
C ASP A 720 -49.33 2.50 6.65
N ASP A 721 -48.09 2.09 6.96
CA ASP A 721 -47.00 3.03 7.28
C ASP A 721 -46.42 3.63 5.99
N PRO A 722 -46.28 4.97 5.87
CA PRO A 722 -45.67 5.63 4.71
C PRO A 722 -44.25 5.14 4.36
N LYS A 723 -43.54 4.53 5.31
CA LYS A 723 -42.20 3.95 5.08
C LYS A 723 -42.26 2.63 4.33
N LYS A 724 -43.42 2.00 4.18
CA LYS A 724 -43.55 0.70 3.53
C LYS A 724 -43.10 0.78 2.07
N GLY A 725 -42.20 -0.12 1.66
CA GLY A 725 -41.62 -0.12 0.31
C GLY A 725 -40.56 0.96 0.08
N THR A 726 -40.22 1.75 1.11
CA THR A 726 -39.13 2.74 1.05
C THR A 726 -37.84 2.17 1.63
N ARG A 727 -36.71 2.87 1.42
CA ARG A 727 -35.42 2.48 2.02
C ARG A 727 -35.37 2.65 3.55
N ASP A 728 -36.28 3.43 4.11
CA ASP A 728 -36.42 3.65 5.56
C ASP A 728 -37.38 2.62 6.21
N GLU A 729 -37.90 1.65 5.45
CA GLU A 729 -38.66 0.52 5.99
C GLU A 729 -37.81 -0.26 7.01
N GLU A 730 -38.38 -0.53 8.19
CA GLU A 730 -37.80 -1.50 9.14
C GLU A 730 -38.06 -2.90 8.60
N ARG A 731 -36.99 -3.57 8.16
CA ARG A 731 -37.03 -4.89 7.55
C ARG A 731 -35.90 -5.78 8.07
N LYS A 732 -36.00 -7.07 7.80
CA LYS A 732 -34.86 -8.00 7.93
C LYS A 732 -34.08 -8.11 6.63
N GLY A 733 -32.86 -8.60 6.74
CA GLY A 733 -32.08 -9.09 5.61
C GLY A 733 -30.73 -8.42 5.50
N PRO A 734 -29.97 -8.75 4.44
CA PRO A 734 -28.75 -8.02 4.15
C PRO A 734 -29.08 -6.57 3.79
N PHE A 735 -28.26 -5.66 4.31
CA PHE A 735 -28.27 -4.25 3.96
C PHE A 735 -26.94 -3.89 3.31
N PRO A 736 -26.94 -3.20 2.16
CA PRO A 736 -25.71 -2.63 1.65
C PRO A 736 -25.22 -1.55 2.63
N ILE A 737 -23.93 -1.56 2.92
CA ILE A 737 -23.29 -0.63 3.88
C ILE A 737 -22.14 0.15 3.23
N ALA A 738 -21.89 -0.08 1.95
CA ALA A 738 -20.78 0.48 1.23
C ALA A 738 -21.06 0.52 -0.26
N VAL A 739 -20.84 1.67 -0.90
CA VAL A 739 -21.00 1.84 -2.36
C VAL A 739 -19.81 2.57 -2.98
N ALA A 740 -19.45 2.16 -4.19
CA ALA A 740 -18.49 2.83 -5.06
C ALA A 740 -19.22 3.36 -6.29
N LEU A 741 -18.87 4.57 -6.74
CA LEU A 741 -19.47 5.19 -7.91
C LEU A 741 -18.43 5.91 -8.76
N GLU A 742 -18.48 5.69 -10.07
CA GLU A 742 -17.64 6.33 -11.08
C GLU A 742 -18.52 6.92 -12.17
N ASN A 743 -18.89 8.19 -12.02
CA ASN A 743 -19.76 8.89 -12.96
C ASN A 743 -19.28 10.32 -13.18
N ARG A 744 -19.73 10.93 -14.29
CA ARG A 744 -19.60 12.38 -14.52
C ARG A 744 -20.31 13.15 -13.42
N VAL A 745 -19.69 14.24 -12.96
CA VAL A 745 -20.31 15.16 -11.97
C VAL A 745 -21.67 15.67 -12.49
N PRO A 746 -22.69 15.87 -11.63
CA PRO A 746 -24.00 16.36 -12.07
C PRO A 746 -23.93 17.64 -12.91
N ALA A 747 -24.78 17.78 -13.93
CA ALA A 747 -24.75 18.94 -14.83
C ALA A 747 -25.06 20.26 -14.09
N ALA A 748 -26.02 20.23 -13.15
CA ALA A 748 -26.34 21.36 -12.28
C ALA A 748 -25.16 21.85 -11.41
N TRP A 749 -24.08 21.08 -11.29
CA TRP A 749 -22.89 21.54 -10.57
C TRP A 749 -22.00 22.45 -11.42
N VAL A 750 -22.11 22.38 -12.75
CA VAL A 750 -21.20 23.07 -13.67
C VAL A 750 -21.85 24.32 -14.28
N THR A 751 -23.15 24.27 -14.58
CA THR A 751 -23.91 25.37 -15.16
C THR A 751 -25.12 25.71 -14.30
N GLU A 752 -25.20 26.96 -13.83
CA GLU A 752 -26.30 27.46 -12.98
C GLU A 752 -27.66 27.43 -13.71
N GLU A 753 -27.66 27.56 -15.04
CA GLU A 753 -28.86 27.48 -15.90
C GLU A 753 -29.56 26.11 -15.85
N TYR A 754 -28.84 25.05 -15.45
CA TYR A 754 -29.37 23.69 -15.41
C TYR A 754 -30.17 23.37 -14.14
N GLU A 755 -29.96 24.12 -13.05
CA GLU A 755 -30.62 23.86 -11.78
C GLU A 755 -32.15 24.10 -11.84
N PRO A 756 -32.64 25.23 -12.41
CA PRO A 756 -34.06 25.46 -12.62
C PRO A 756 -34.68 24.46 -13.61
N GLU A 757 -33.96 24.10 -14.68
CA GLU A 757 -34.43 23.17 -15.71
C GLU A 757 -34.54 21.73 -15.18
N GLN A 758 -33.60 21.32 -14.32
CA GLN A 758 -33.62 20.00 -13.68
C GLN A 758 -34.72 19.93 -12.60
N ALA A 759 -34.94 21.01 -11.84
CA ALA A 759 -36.05 21.11 -10.89
C ALA A 759 -37.42 21.09 -11.62
N ALA A 760 -37.54 21.81 -12.73
CA ALA A 760 -38.74 21.79 -13.58
C ALA A 760 -38.99 20.41 -14.20
N ALA A 761 -37.95 19.74 -14.69
CA ALA A 761 -38.06 18.38 -15.23
C ALA A 761 -38.43 17.34 -14.17
N ALA A 762 -37.93 17.46 -12.94
CA ALA A 762 -38.32 16.58 -11.84
C ALA A 762 -39.81 16.73 -11.45
N LEU A 763 -40.34 17.96 -11.51
CA LEU A 763 -41.77 18.26 -11.31
C LEU A 763 -42.65 17.75 -12.47
N LEU A 764 -42.11 17.71 -13.70
CA LEU A 764 -42.82 17.31 -14.92
C LEU A 764 -42.59 15.84 -15.33
N ALA A 765 -41.74 15.10 -14.61
CA ALA A 765 -41.35 13.73 -14.91
C ALA A 765 -42.51 12.71 -15.05
N PRO A 766 -43.68 12.85 -14.39
CA PRO A 766 -44.80 11.95 -14.65
C PRO A 766 -45.53 12.23 -15.98
N LEU A 767 -45.27 13.37 -16.64
CA LEU A 767 -46.11 13.89 -17.72
C LEU A 767 -45.40 14.12 -19.06
N ASP A 768 -44.07 14.34 -19.09
CA ASP A 768 -43.39 14.67 -20.35
C ASP A 768 -41.99 14.04 -20.53
N GLY A 769 -41.97 12.84 -21.11
CA GLY A 769 -40.73 12.09 -21.38
C GLY A 769 -39.81 12.75 -22.41
N THR A 770 -40.33 13.66 -23.25
CA THR A 770 -39.53 14.30 -24.31
C THR A 770 -38.57 15.35 -23.75
N PHE A 771 -39.02 16.14 -22.77
CA PHE A 771 -38.22 17.18 -22.11
C PHE A 771 -37.09 16.57 -21.26
N ALA A 772 -37.39 15.51 -20.50
CA ALA A 772 -36.40 14.76 -19.73
C ALA A 772 -35.32 14.12 -20.62
N THR A 773 -35.71 13.63 -21.81
CA THR A 773 -34.77 13.07 -22.80
C THR A 773 -33.89 14.17 -23.41
N GLY A 774 -34.47 15.33 -23.75
CA GLY A 774 -33.74 16.50 -24.26
C GLY A 774 -32.70 17.04 -23.27
N LEU A 775 -33.05 17.15 -21.99
CA LEU A 775 -32.13 17.53 -20.92
C LEU A 775 -31.03 16.48 -20.71
N THR A 776 -31.34 15.20 -20.86
CA THR A 776 -30.30 14.15 -20.75
C THR A 776 -29.29 14.26 -21.91
N VAL A 777 -29.75 14.56 -23.13
CA VAL A 777 -28.88 14.76 -24.30
C VAL A 777 -28.03 16.03 -24.14
N ALA A 778 -28.60 17.14 -23.69
CA ALA A 778 -27.86 18.38 -23.46
C ALA A 778 -26.86 18.24 -22.31
N ALA A 779 -27.23 17.59 -21.20
CA ALA A 779 -26.32 17.29 -20.10
C ALA A 779 -25.15 16.40 -20.53
N ASN A 780 -25.36 15.47 -21.46
CA ASN A 780 -24.31 14.59 -21.98
C ASN A 780 -23.32 15.32 -22.92
N ARG A 781 -23.72 16.46 -23.50
CA ARG A 781 -22.84 17.32 -24.31
C ARG A 781 -21.93 18.23 -23.49
N LEU A 782 -22.26 18.50 -22.23
CA LEU A 782 -21.38 19.25 -21.34
C LEU A 782 -20.11 18.45 -21.04
N ASP A 783 -18.96 19.08 -21.23
CA ASP A 783 -17.68 18.54 -20.81
C ASP A 783 -17.61 18.57 -19.28
N ARG A 784 -17.67 17.39 -18.68
CA ARG A 784 -17.78 17.20 -17.23
C ARG A 784 -16.83 16.08 -16.83
N PRO A 785 -15.94 16.31 -15.85
CA PRO A 785 -15.02 15.27 -15.43
C PRO A 785 -15.77 14.10 -14.80
N THR A 786 -15.28 12.90 -15.07
CA THR A 786 -15.62 11.71 -14.30
C THR A 786 -14.99 11.83 -12.92
N GLN A 787 -15.75 11.50 -11.88
CA GLN A 787 -15.30 11.57 -10.50
C GLN A 787 -15.69 10.29 -9.77
N ARG A 788 -14.75 9.77 -8.99
CA ARG A 788 -14.92 8.56 -8.17
C ARG A 788 -15.24 8.92 -6.72
N THR A 789 -16.28 8.30 -6.17
CA THR A 789 -16.62 8.44 -4.75
C THR A 789 -16.87 7.07 -4.15
N VAL A 790 -16.43 6.89 -2.90
CA VAL A 790 -16.79 5.72 -2.09
C VAL A 790 -17.43 6.21 -0.81
N VAL A 791 -18.55 5.58 -0.43
CA VAL A 791 -19.28 5.91 0.78
C VAL A 791 -19.48 4.64 1.60
N PHE A 792 -18.98 4.66 2.83
CA PHE A 792 -19.20 3.63 3.84
C PHE A 792 -20.19 4.14 4.89
N GLY A 793 -21.14 3.29 5.28
CA GLY A 793 -22.11 3.53 6.35
C GLY A 793 -21.56 3.29 7.74
N SER A 794 -20.27 3.53 7.94
CA SER A 794 -19.61 3.44 9.23
C SER A 794 -18.52 4.50 9.31
N GLY A 795 -18.54 5.28 10.38
CA GLY A 795 -17.47 6.21 10.72
C GLY A 795 -16.30 5.56 11.45
N THR A 796 -16.44 4.30 11.87
CA THR A 796 -15.47 3.57 12.69
C THR A 796 -14.63 2.58 11.88
N MET A 797 -15.01 2.28 10.64
CA MET A 797 -14.38 1.27 9.77
C MET A 797 -12.85 1.37 9.67
N PHE A 798 -12.31 2.59 9.68
CA PHE A 798 -10.85 2.82 9.65
C PHE A 798 -10.36 3.60 10.88
N ASN A 799 -11.15 3.65 11.95
CA ASN A 799 -10.79 4.32 13.18
C ASN A 799 -10.19 3.35 14.20
N ALA A 800 -8.87 3.17 14.09
CA ALA A 800 -8.09 2.45 15.08
C ALA A 800 -6.62 2.91 15.07
N THR A 801 -5.93 2.69 16.18
CA THR A 801 -4.48 2.92 16.27
C THR A 801 -3.69 1.96 15.38
N LYS A 802 -4.24 0.77 15.12
CA LYS A 802 -3.78 -0.24 14.17
C LYS A 802 -5.01 -0.86 13.50
N LEU A 803 -5.05 -0.85 12.16
CA LEU A 803 -6.10 -1.53 11.41
C LEU A 803 -5.86 -3.03 11.43
N THR A 804 -6.95 -3.81 11.42
CA THR A 804 -6.84 -5.25 11.15
C THR A 804 -6.42 -5.47 9.69
N PRO A 805 -5.79 -6.61 9.34
CA PRO A 805 -5.38 -6.86 7.96
C PRO A 805 -6.53 -6.75 6.94
N PRO A 806 -7.76 -7.24 7.22
CA PRO A 806 -8.90 -7.02 6.33
C PRO A 806 -9.28 -5.54 6.17
N GLU A 807 -9.36 -4.77 7.26
CA GLU A 807 -9.68 -3.33 7.19
C GLU A 807 -8.61 -2.55 6.42
N GLU A 808 -7.34 -2.83 6.66
CA GLU A 808 -6.23 -2.22 5.93
C GLU A 808 -6.34 -2.51 4.42
N LYS A 809 -6.64 -3.76 4.04
CA LYS A 809 -6.82 -4.12 2.63
C LYS A 809 -8.01 -3.44 1.99
N LEU A 810 -9.15 -3.37 2.70
CA LEU A 810 -10.32 -2.66 2.20
C LEU A 810 -10.01 -1.18 1.99
N LEU A 811 -9.31 -0.53 2.93
CA LEU A 811 -8.85 0.86 2.80
C LEU A 811 -7.96 1.04 1.59
N LEU A 812 -6.93 0.19 1.43
CA LEU A 812 -5.96 0.32 0.35
C LEU A 812 -6.59 0.08 -1.02
N HIS A 813 -7.45 -0.94 -1.16
CA HIS A 813 -8.19 -1.17 -2.41
C HIS A 813 -9.11 0.00 -2.74
N THR A 814 -9.79 0.53 -1.74
CA THR A 814 -10.65 1.71 -1.90
C THR A 814 -9.85 2.92 -2.39
N VAL A 815 -8.74 3.23 -1.73
CA VAL A 815 -7.93 4.42 -2.03
C VAL A 815 -7.19 4.29 -3.36
N ASN A 816 -6.67 3.10 -3.68
CA ASN A 816 -6.05 2.85 -4.98
C ASN A 816 -7.07 2.99 -6.11
N TRP A 817 -8.28 2.44 -5.94
CA TRP A 817 -9.35 2.63 -6.93
C TRP A 817 -9.74 4.11 -7.06
N LEU A 818 -9.98 4.81 -5.95
CA LEU A 818 -10.34 6.23 -5.96
C LEU A 818 -9.31 7.10 -6.68
N THR A 819 -8.03 6.79 -6.55
CA THR A 819 -6.92 7.57 -7.12
C THR A 819 -6.44 7.10 -8.49
N ASN A 820 -7.27 6.31 -9.21
CA ASN A 820 -6.95 5.74 -10.52
C ASN A 820 -5.69 4.87 -10.56
N ARG A 821 -5.38 4.22 -9.43
CA ARG A 821 -4.27 3.27 -9.28
C ARG A 821 -4.76 1.83 -9.32
N GLU A 822 -5.61 1.53 -10.29
CA GLU A 822 -6.20 0.20 -10.47
C GLU A 822 -5.17 -0.88 -10.85
N ASP A 823 -4.00 -0.46 -11.34
CA ASP A 823 -2.83 -1.31 -11.49
C ASP A 823 -2.38 -1.93 -10.17
N ARG A 824 -2.75 -1.34 -9.03
CA ARG A 824 -2.43 -1.86 -7.69
C ARG A 824 -3.54 -2.73 -7.10
N LEU A 825 -4.68 -2.87 -7.78
CA LEU A 825 -5.74 -3.75 -7.34
C LEU A 825 -5.41 -5.18 -7.78
N PRO A 826 -5.57 -6.17 -6.89
CA PRO A 826 -5.69 -7.58 -7.23
C PRO A 826 -6.58 -7.81 -8.45
N LYS A 827 -6.01 -8.38 -9.51
CA LYS A 827 -6.72 -8.81 -10.71
C LYS A 827 -6.79 -10.32 -10.76
N ALA A 828 -7.96 -10.81 -11.17
CA ALA A 828 -8.12 -12.20 -11.56
C ALA A 828 -7.35 -12.43 -12.88
N ALA A 829 -7.03 -13.69 -13.17
CA ALA A 829 -6.42 -14.01 -14.45
C ALA A 829 -7.33 -13.60 -15.61
N THR A 830 -6.69 -13.04 -16.64
CA THR A 830 -7.36 -12.61 -17.87
C THR A 830 -6.81 -13.40 -19.06
N ALA A 831 -7.50 -13.35 -20.20
CA ALA A 831 -7.06 -14.05 -21.41
C ALA A 831 -5.63 -13.66 -21.87
N GLY A 832 -5.14 -12.46 -21.50
CA GLY A 832 -3.79 -12.00 -21.81
C GLY A 832 -2.74 -12.32 -20.74
N GLU A 833 -3.16 -12.51 -19.49
CA GLU A 833 -2.30 -12.83 -18.34
C GLU A 833 -2.90 -14.02 -17.57
N PRO A 834 -2.71 -15.25 -18.06
CA PRO A 834 -3.28 -16.44 -17.45
C PRO A 834 -2.61 -16.73 -16.10
N GLU A 835 -3.31 -17.49 -15.26
CA GLU A 835 -2.78 -17.99 -13.98
C GLU A 835 -1.45 -18.72 -14.20
N TRP A 836 -0.51 -18.49 -13.28
CA TRP A 836 0.72 -19.25 -13.24
C TRP A 836 0.50 -20.50 -12.38
N HIS A 837 0.66 -21.67 -12.99
CA HIS A 837 0.62 -22.96 -12.30
C HIS A 837 2.01 -23.59 -12.26
N TYR A 838 2.29 -24.38 -11.22
CA TYR A 838 3.45 -25.28 -11.21
C TYR A 838 3.07 -26.70 -11.71
N PRO A 839 3.88 -27.43 -12.49
CA PRO A 839 4.83 -26.91 -13.44
C PRO A 839 4.14 -26.01 -14.49
N ARG A 840 4.88 -25.02 -14.99
CA ARG A 840 4.38 -23.99 -15.93
C ARG A 840 3.81 -24.53 -17.24
N VAL A 841 4.21 -25.73 -17.64
CA VAL A 841 3.64 -26.44 -18.79
C VAL A 841 3.00 -27.70 -18.25
N ALA A 842 1.67 -27.73 -18.24
CA ALA A 842 0.91 -28.95 -18.03
C ALA A 842 1.13 -29.84 -19.26
N MET A 843 2.12 -30.72 -19.18
CA MET A 843 2.36 -31.76 -20.17
C MET A 843 1.66 -33.02 -19.69
N THR A 844 0.95 -33.69 -20.60
CA THR A 844 0.59 -35.09 -20.33
C THR A 844 1.87 -35.87 -20.07
N GLU A 845 1.79 -36.97 -19.32
CA GLU A 845 2.97 -37.80 -19.04
C GLU A 845 3.65 -38.26 -20.34
N ARG A 846 2.83 -38.52 -21.37
CA ARG A 846 3.28 -38.81 -22.74
C ARG A 846 4.07 -37.64 -23.35
N ASP A 847 3.55 -36.42 -23.31
CA ASP A 847 4.23 -35.25 -23.88
C ASP A 847 5.53 -34.94 -23.15
N ARG A 848 5.55 -35.09 -21.83
CA ARG A 848 6.76 -34.91 -21.02
C ARG A 848 7.84 -35.92 -21.41
N LEU A 849 7.45 -37.18 -21.63
CA LEU A 849 8.34 -38.24 -22.08
C LEU A 849 8.86 -37.93 -23.50
N LEU A 850 7.98 -37.55 -24.43
CA LEU A 850 8.35 -37.15 -25.79
C LEU A 850 9.29 -35.95 -25.80
N TRP A 851 9.08 -34.96 -24.93
CA TRP A 851 9.95 -33.78 -24.85
C TRP A 851 11.35 -34.14 -24.31
N ARG A 852 11.41 -34.99 -23.28
CA ARG A 852 12.68 -35.52 -22.76
C ARG A 852 13.44 -36.34 -23.80
N PHE A 853 12.77 -37.24 -24.52
CA PHE A 853 13.42 -38.03 -25.59
C PHE A 853 13.77 -37.18 -26.81
N GLY A 854 12.92 -36.24 -27.19
CA GLY A 854 13.17 -35.31 -28.29
C GLY A 854 14.39 -34.43 -28.03
N THR A 855 14.58 -33.95 -26.79
CA THR A 855 15.75 -33.14 -26.42
C THR A 855 17.01 -33.98 -26.18
N ALA A 856 16.90 -35.11 -25.48
CA ALA A 856 18.05 -35.95 -25.15
C ALA A 856 18.57 -36.77 -26.35
N VAL A 857 17.70 -37.16 -27.28
CA VAL A 857 18.05 -38.03 -28.41
C VAL A 857 17.80 -37.35 -29.76
N GLY A 858 16.64 -36.72 -29.93
CA GLY A 858 16.25 -36.09 -31.19
C GLY A 858 17.19 -34.95 -31.60
N LEU A 859 17.49 -34.03 -30.69
CA LEU A 859 18.31 -32.85 -30.97
C LEU A 859 19.77 -33.22 -31.31
N PRO A 860 20.44 -34.13 -30.57
CA PRO A 860 21.73 -34.68 -31.00
C PRO A 860 21.68 -35.40 -32.35
N MET A 861 20.61 -36.16 -32.65
CA MET A 861 20.47 -36.83 -33.94
C MET A 861 20.31 -35.84 -35.10
N VAL A 862 19.54 -34.76 -34.93
CA VAL A 862 19.41 -33.70 -35.94
C VAL A 862 20.75 -33.00 -36.18
N ALA A 863 21.50 -32.69 -35.11
CA ALA A 863 22.83 -32.13 -35.24
C ALA A 863 23.81 -33.08 -35.96
N ALA A 864 23.78 -34.37 -35.60
CA ALA A 864 24.59 -35.41 -36.25
C ALA A 864 24.23 -35.57 -37.74
N TYR A 865 22.93 -35.56 -38.07
CA TYR A 865 22.45 -35.63 -39.44
C TYR A 865 22.84 -34.38 -40.26
N GLY A 866 22.71 -33.18 -39.69
CA GLY A 866 23.20 -31.95 -40.30
C GLY A 866 24.71 -31.99 -40.55
N GLY A 867 25.49 -32.50 -39.59
CA GLY A 867 26.92 -32.75 -39.74
C GLY A 867 27.25 -33.75 -40.85
N LEU A 868 26.48 -34.84 -40.95
CA LEU A 868 26.61 -35.85 -42.00
C LEU A 868 26.32 -35.24 -43.38
N LEU A 869 25.24 -34.47 -43.53
CA LEU A 869 24.89 -33.79 -44.78
C LEU A 869 25.96 -32.78 -45.19
N ALA A 870 26.50 -32.01 -44.23
CA ALA A 870 27.61 -31.09 -44.49
C ALA A 870 28.87 -31.85 -44.96
N MET A 871 29.17 -32.98 -44.33
CA MET A 871 30.28 -33.86 -44.72
C MET A 871 30.07 -34.46 -46.12
N MET A 872 28.87 -34.94 -46.45
CA MET A 872 28.54 -35.47 -47.78
C MET A 872 28.63 -34.39 -48.87
N ARG A 873 28.08 -33.20 -48.60
CA ARG A 873 28.18 -32.05 -49.52
C ARG A 873 29.63 -31.62 -49.75
N ARG A 874 30.49 -31.71 -48.72
CA ARG A 874 31.93 -31.46 -48.85
C ARG A 874 32.67 -32.54 -49.63
N ARG A 875 32.18 -33.78 -49.68
CA ARG A 875 32.77 -34.86 -50.49
C ARG A 875 32.32 -34.86 -51.95
N MET A 876 31.14 -34.30 -52.24
CA MET A 876 30.61 -34.20 -53.61
C MET A 876 31.06 -32.92 -54.35
N ARG A 877 31.64 -31.96 -53.63
CA ARG A 877 32.47 -30.88 -54.21
C ARG A 877 33.92 -31.32 -54.15
#